data_AF-A0A944RXJ3-F1
#
_entry.id   AF-A0A944RXJ3-F1
#
_cell.length_a   1.000
_cell.length_b   1.000
_cell.length_c   1.000
_cell.angle_alpha   90.00
_cell.angle_beta   90.00
_cell.angle_gamma   90.00
#
_symmetry.space_group_name_H-M   'P 1'
#
loop_
_entity.id
_entity.type
_entity.pdbx_description
1 polymer ?
#
loop_
_entity_poly.entity_id
_entity_poly.type
_entity_poly.pdbx_seq_one_letter_code
_entity_poly.pdbx_strand_id
1 'polypeptide(L)'
;MIDSIYIGITGVQSHQERMTVIGNNVANINTTAFKGSRVAFSEVMSQTLSEGTAPRDQISATNPKQTGLGVGIASIDRIQTQGSLQLTGIDTDLAVEGDGLFVISDGTRDFYTRDGTFAFDTEGRLVDPSTGLIVKGNIAKDDGTGALNEISFDAELKELVVPLNRESEARATTQVQLAGNLDAAGGSPPVWSEDTIFGQPARHEGLNEGQLANLNGQLATADPGAAKLTVTIVEDGNTTGGTINVPIKDYTDIAQLRDELNALIYADDSLKGNVLFTRELVGGSSGLVLRSITGGENVSITVDDGGTSELPISSLLGFTKGGTEIGGSGAIGAGVELNSLANVGEALTDGDIIRFTGVKPSGERFDGELIFQATTRDTIDDLFAAVEDAYGGVTAGLDATTGKMILTTLPEEGANGQRVVGFDVTFSLLDAQTPVREERSALVGADAPFSFSTNTQIYDEQGESHSLTFTYTKGLVENEWHWGATIDGLTPDEGNVGTVTFLPDGTIDAFQATDGKNLSIAPTNGAGPISLDILATDPTGRLGGLTQFVAPSSMAVRDQDGRASGNLVSVSIEENGHIRGLFDNGDSQVFARVALATFGNPAGLRSEGANLFAETISSGTVRTGEATTEIQGTIRSGHIELSNVDLAAEFTSMIITQRGFQASARTITTSDELMNELVNLKR
;
A
#
# COMPACT_ATOMS: atom_id res chain seq x y z
N MET A 1 30.37 80.50 18.40
CA MET A 1 29.91 80.23 19.78
C MET A 1 28.38 80.04 19.87
N ILE A 2 27.57 80.74 19.07
CA ILE A 2 26.17 80.32 18.86
C ILE A 2 26.13 78.91 18.21
N ASP A 3 27.04 78.65 17.27
CA ASP A 3 27.17 77.34 16.61
C ASP A 3 27.55 76.21 17.58
N SER A 4 28.34 76.48 18.63
CA SER A 4 28.70 75.45 19.62
C SER A 4 27.53 75.08 20.53
N ILE A 5 26.65 76.04 20.86
CA ILE A 5 25.41 75.77 21.59
C ILE A 5 24.46 74.94 20.70
N TYR A 6 24.32 75.30 19.42
CA TYR A 6 23.48 74.56 18.47
C TYR A 6 23.97 73.11 18.28
N ILE A 7 25.28 72.92 18.08
CA ILE A 7 25.91 71.58 18.02
C ILE A 7 25.62 70.79 19.31
N GLY A 8 25.76 71.41 20.48
CA GLY A 8 25.42 70.78 21.76
C GLY A 8 23.97 70.35 21.87
N ILE A 9 23.02 71.21 21.44
CA ILE A 9 21.57 70.92 21.48
C ILE A 9 21.23 69.75 20.55
N THR A 10 21.74 69.74 19.32
CA THR A 10 21.49 68.66 18.36
C THR A 10 22.04 67.31 18.85
N GLY A 11 23.19 67.32 19.54
CA GLY A 11 23.73 66.13 20.21
C GLY A 11 22.85 65.63 21.37
N VAL A 12 22.36 66.53 22.22
CA VAL A 12 21.44 66.21 23.33
C VAL A 12 20.16 65.55 22.81
N GLN A 13 19.53 66.13 21.77
CA GLN A 13 18.30 65.59 21.18
C GLN A 13 18.53 64.22 20.52
N SER A 14 19.60 64.08 19.74
CA SER A 14 19.94 62.81 19.07
C SER A 14 20.23 61.68 20.07
N HIS A 15 20.91 61.99 21.18
CA HIS A 15 21.13 61.02 22.24
C HIS A 15 19.86 60.69 23.03
N GLN A 16 18.95 61.64 23.22
CA GLN A 16 17.66 61.38 23.86
C GLN A 16 16.83 60.37 23.05
N GLU A 17 16.76 60.54 21.73
CA GLU A 17 16.00 59.61 20.88
C GLU A 17 16.65 58.22 20.85
N ARG A 18 17.99 58.14 20.78
CA ARG A 18 18.69 56.86 20.92
C ARG A 18 18.39 56.20 22.26
N MET A 19 18.28 56.97 23.34
CA MET A 19 17.89 56.45 24.65
C MET A 19 16.46 55.89 24.65
N THR A 20 15.53 56.55 23.98
CA THR A 20 14.15 56.06 23.81
C THR A 20 14.12 54.72 23.08
N VAL A 21 14.87 54.59 21.98
CA VAL A 21 14.95 53.35 21.20
C VAL A 21 15.57 52.21 22.01
N ILE A 22 16.68 52.46 22.71
CA ILE A 22 17.31 51.46 23.61
C ILE A 22 16.33 51.06 24.72
N GLY A 23 15.63 52.02 25.33
CA GLY A 23 14.64 51.76 26.36
C GLY A 23 13.48 50.89 25.86
N ASN A 24 13.03 51.12 24.61
CA ASN A 24 12.01 50.30 23.97
C ASN A 24 12.50 48.86 23.71
N ASN A 25 13.73 48.69 23.21
CA ASN A 25 14.34 47.38 23.01
C ASN A 25 14.41 46.58 24.32
N VAL A 26 14.89 47.22 25.40
CA VAL A 26 15.00 46.60 26.73
C VAL A 26 13.63 46.23 27.28
N ALA A 27 12.61 47.07 27.09
CA ALA A 27 11.25 46.80 27.55
C ALA A 27 10.62 45.57 26.84
N ASN A 28 10.97 45.34 25.57
CA ASN A 28 10.40 44.27 24.74
C ASN A 28 11.32 43.05 24.60
N ILE A 29 12.24 42.83 25.54
CA ILE A 29 13.15 41.68 25.49
C ILE A 29 12.43 40.34 25.70
N ASN A 30 11.36 40.32 26.49
CA ASN A 30 10.57 39.11 26.75
C ASN A 30 9.38 38.97 25.78
N THR A 31 9.18 39.96 24.90
CA THR A 31 8.12 39.89 23.89
C THR A 31 8.55 38.90 22.82
N THR A 32 7.66 37.97 22.49
CA THR A 32 7.84 36.98 21.43
C THR A 32 8.08 37.68 20.09
N ALA A 33 9.02 37.13 19.32
CA ALA A 33 9.39 37.58 17.97
C ALA A 33 9.69 39.09 17.82
N PHE A 34 10.01 39.79 18.90
CA PHE A 34 10.30 41.22 18.84
C PHE A 34 11.63 41.49 18.11
N LYS A 35 11.62 42.54 17.30
CA LYS A 35 12.77 42.94 16.49
C LYS A 35 13.31 44.29 16.99
N GLY A 36 14.51 44.24 17.54
CA GLY A 36 15.23 45.40 18.03
C GLY A 36 15.41 46.48 16.98
N SER A 37 15.39 47.73 17.42
CA SER A 37 15.61 48.89 16.54
C SER A 37 16.95 49.57 16.84
N ARG A 38 17.60 50.13 15.82
CA ARG A 38 18.87 50.86 15.95
C ARG A 38 18.73 52.26 15.35
N VAL A 39 19.43 53.23 15.94
CA VAL A 39 19.46 54.61 15.46
C VAL A 39 20.76 54.85 14.68
N ALA A 40 20.63 55.33 13.44
CA ALA A 40 21.74 55.81 12.64
C ALA A 40 21.82 57.34 12.71
N PHE A 41 23.04 57.87 12.79
CA PHE A 41 23.30 59.30 12.87
C PHE A 41 23.89 59.83 11.57
N SER A 42 23.62 61.10 11.25
CA SER A 42 24.27 61.82 10.15
C SER A 42 24.60 63.26 10.57
N GLU A 43 25.63 63.84 9.95
CA GLU A 43 25.92 65.27 10.13
C GLU A 43 24.79 66.12 9.52
N VAL A 44 24.33 67.14 10.25
CA VAL A 44 23.18 67.96 9.79
C VAL A 44 23.60 68.91 8.68
N MET A 45 24.71 69.63 8.88
CA MET A 45 25.29 70.56 7.91
C MET A 45 26.80 70.64 8.10
N SER A 46 27.54 70.96 7.05
CA SER A 46 28.96 71.32 7.10
C SER A 46 29.16 72.73 6.53
N GLN A 47 30.03 73.51 7.17
CA GLN A 47 30.41 74.84 6.71
C GLN A 47 31.86 74.83 6.22
N THR A 48 32.07 75.25 4.97
CA THR A 48 33.41 75.42 4.41
C THR A 48 33.93 76.81 4.74
N LEU A 49 34.97 76.88 5.58
CA LEU A 49 35.63 78.11 6.02
C LEU A 49 36.66 78.61 5.00
N SER A 50 37.26 77.69 4.23
CA SER A 50 38.14 78.00 3.11
C SER A 50 38.12 76.83 2.15
N GLU A 51 37.97 77.12 0.86
CA GLU A 51 38.18 76.12 -0.19
C GLU A 51 39.66 75.74 -0.27
N GLY A 52 39.94 74.53 -0.75
CA GLY A 52 41.29 74.10 -1.03
C GLY A 52 41.85 74.86 -2.23
N THR A 53 43.14 75.21 -2.21
CA THR A 53 43.78 75.92 -3.33
C THR A 53 44.68 74.97 -4.11
N ALA A 54 44.72 75.14 -5.43
CA ALA A 54 45.58 74.36 -6.32
C ALA A 54 47.07 74.75 -6.13
N PRO A 55 48.03 73.84 -6.40
CA PRO A 55 49.46 74.14 -6.29
C PRO A 55 49.88 75.25 -7.26
N ARG A 56 50.80 76.13 -6.85
CA ARG A 56 51.43 77.14 -7.72
C ARG A 56 52.94 77.21 -7.50
N ASP A 57 53.69 77.12 -8.60
CA ASP A 57 55.16 77.18 -8.78
C ASP A 57 56.04 76.52 -7.70
N GLN A 58 56.08 77.05 -6.48
CA GLN A 58 56.89 76.55 -5.36
C GLN A 58 56.10 76.27 -4.06
N ILE A 59 54.75 76.31 -4.08
CA ILE A 59 53.89 76.01 -2.92
C ILE A 59 52.86 74.93 -3.29
N SER A 60 52.71 73.94 -2.40
CA SER A 60 51.82 72.79 -2.56
C SER A 60 50.35 73.12 -2.30
N ALA A 61 49.43 72.25 -2.73
CA ALA A 61 47.99 72.43 -2.52
C ALA A 61 47.63 72.49 -1.02
N THR A 62 46.62 73.29 -0.67
CA THR A 62 46.08 73.36 0.68
C THR A 62 44.74 72.63 0.76
N ASN A 63 44.52 71.87 1.84
CA ASN A 63 43.24 71.21 2.08
C ASN A 63 42.13 72.23 2.41
N PRO A 64 40.86 71.94 2.02
CA PRO A 64 39.74 72.74 2.45
C PRO A 64 39.59 72.65 3.98
N LYS A 65 39.22 73.77 4.59
CA LYS A 65 38.90 73.84 6.02
C LYS A 65 37.40 73.79 6.18
N GLN A 66 36.88 72.71 6.76
CA GLN A 66 35.46 72.51 7.01
C GLN A 66 35.19 72.27 8.48
N THR A 67 34.05 72.76 8.97
CA THR A 67 33.53 72.48 10.31
C THR A 67 32.14 71.87 10.21
N GLY A 68 31.85 70.84 11.00
CA GLY A 68 30.51 70.30 11.14
C GLY A 68 29.64 71.20 12.01
N LEU A 69 28.33 71.23 11.74
CA LEU A 69 27.33 72.04 12.44
C LEU A 69 26.35 71.21 13.27
N GLY A 70 26.72 69.98 13.62
CA GLY A 70 25.97 69.14 14.56
C GLY A 70 25.62 67.77 14.00
N VAL A 71 24.78 67.05 14.75
CA VAL A 71 24.38 65.67 14.44
C VAL A 71 22.86 65.53 14.49
N GLY A 72 22.30 64.79 13.54
CA GLY A 72 20.89 64.44 13.48
C GLY A 72 20.69 62.94 13.31
N ILE A 73 19.45 62.51 13.38
CA ILE A 73 19.07 61.12 13.15
C ILE A 73 18.83 60.93 11.66
N ALA A 74 19.55 59.97 11.07
CA ALA A 74 19.39 59.60 9.67
C ALA A 74 18.23 58.63 9.48
N SER A 75 18.16 57.60 10.32
CA SER A 75 17.11 56.58 10.30
C SER A 75 17.01 55.85 11.64
N ILE A 76 15.87 55.21 11.86
CA ILE A 76 15.67 54.20 12.89
C ILE A 76 15.33 52.92 12.15
N ASP A 77 16.31 52.02 12.05
CA ASP A 77 16.15 50.77 11.31
C ASP A 77 15.77 49.65 12.28
N ARG A 78 14.88 48.76 11.86
CA ARG A 78 14.59 47.52 12.58
C ARG A 78 15.53 46.41 12.12
N ILE A 79 16.11 45.69 13.06
CA ILE A 79 17.02 44.58 12.78
C ILE A 79 16.18 43.32 12.65
N GLN A 80 16.04 42.81 11.43
CA GLN A 80 15.20 41.65 11.10
C GLN A 80 15.90 40.29 11.29
N THR A 81 17.07 40.28 11.93
CA THR A 81 17.80 39.04 12.23
C THR A 81 16.96 38.14 13.13
N GLN A 82 17.14 36.83 13.00
CA GLN A 82 16.44 35.84 13.81
C GLN A 82 16.86 35.92 15.28
N GLY A 83 15.89 35.74 16.18
CA GLY A 83 16.11 35.50 17.61
C GLY A 83 16.36 34.02 17.91
N SER A 84 16.58 33.68 19.19
CA SER A 84 16.67 32.27 19.60
C SER A 84 15.29 31.61 19.57
N LEU A 85 15.24 30.37 19.11
CA LEU A 85 14.03 29.54 19.17
C LEU A 85 13.90 28.87 20.54
N GLN A 86 12.71 28.91 21.12
CA GLN A 86 12.38 28.23 22.37
C GLN A 86 11.31 27.16 22.13
N LEU A 87 11.56 25.95 22.62
CA LEU A 87 10.58 24.86 22.60
C LEU A 87 9.47 25.12 23.63
N THR A 88 8.22 25.07 23.20
CA THR A 88 7.01 25.20 24.04
C THR A 88 6.27 23.88 24.23
N GLY A 89 6.38 22.96 23.26
CA GLY A 89 5.69 21.68 23.27
C GLY A 89 4.20 21.74 22.87
N ILE A 90 3.74 22.88 22.34
CA ILE A 90 2.39 23.05 21.79
C ILE A 90 2.50 23.08 20.26
N ASP A 91 1.90 22.12 19.56
CA ASP A 91 2.10 21.95 18.11
C ASP A 91 1.63 23.17 17.28
N THR A 92 0.69 23.96 17.80
CA THR A 92 0.20 25.18 17.16
C THR A 92 1.13 26.39 17.33
N ASP A 93 2.11 26.31 18.24
CA ASP A 93 3.18 27.31 18.32
C ASP A 93 4.17 27.06 17.18
N LEU A 94 4.29 28.04 16.30
CA LEU A 94 5.13 27.98 15.11
C LEU A 94 6.24 29.02 15.18
N ALA A 95 7.46 28.61 14.87
CA ALA A 95 8.56 29.53 14.62
C ALA A 95 9.11 29.34 13.21
N VAL A 96 9.55 30.43 12.58
CA VAL A 96 10.23 30.36 11.28
C VAL A 96 11.74 30.34 11.52
N GLU A 97 12.41 29.33 10.99
CA GLU A 97 13.86 29.24 10.93
C GLU A 97 14.37 29.73 9.57
N GLY A 98 15.17 30.80 9.55
CA GLY A 98 15.59 31.47 8.32
C GLY A 98 14.71 32.66 7.93
N ASP A 99 14.58 32.92 6.62
CA ASP A 99 13.85 34.07 6.09
C ASP A 99 12.36 33.72 5.88
N GLY A 100 11.46 34.60 6.32
CA GLY A 100 10.02 34.42 6.12
C GLY A 100 9.16 35.04 7.23
N LEU A 101 8.00 35.54 6.87
CA LEU A 101 6.99 36.05 7.80
C LEU A 101 5.70 35.27 7.59
N PHE A 102 4.97 34.99 8.65
CA PHE A 102 3.61 34.48 8.55
C PHE A 102 2.70 35.55 7.97
N VAL A 103 1.79 35.14 7.09
CA VAL A 103 0.75 36.01 6.54
C VAL A 103 -0.51 35.83 7.37
N ILE A 104 -1.01 36.93 7.93
CA ILE A 104 -2.26 36.94 8.69
C ILE A 104 -3.19 38.03 8.13
N SER A 105 -4.49 37.88 8.28
CA SER A 105 -5.47 38.78 7.65
C SER A 105 -6.62 39.14 8.58
N ASP A 106 -7.14 40.36 8.42
CA ASP A 106 -8.42 40.80 8.99
C ASP A 106 -9.61 40.54 8.03
N GLY A 107 -9.37 39.80 6.94
CA GLY A 107 -10.31 39.51 5.86
C GLY A 107 -10.33 40.58 4.75
N THR A 108 -9.77 41.78 5.01
CA THR A 108 -9.68 42.87 4.03
C THR A 108 -8.24 43.24 3.70
N ARG A 109 -7.35 43.21 4.71
CA ARG A 109 -5.94 43.59 4.62
C ARG A 109 -5.07 42.49 5.19
N ASP A 110 -3.91 42.33 4.56
CA ASP A 110 -2.92 41.37 4.98
C ASP A 110 -1.83 42.05 5.79
N PHE A 111 -1.49 41.41 6.90
CA PHE A 111 -0.41 41.77 7.79
C PHE A 111 0.60 40.64 7.84
N TYR A 112 1.82 40.98 8.24
CA TYR A 112 2.92 40.05 8.29
C TYR A 112 3.46 40.02 9.72
N THR A 113 3.71 38.84 10.24
CA THR A 113 4.23 38.68 11.60
C THR A 113 5.31 37.61 11.65
N ARG A 114 6.21 37.74 12.61
CA ARG A 114 7.17 36.67 12.97
C ARG A 114 6.71 35.94 14.24
N ASP A 115 5.71 36.48 14.94
CA ASP A 115 5.10 35.83 16.08
C ASP A 115 4.19 34.70 15.57
N GLY A 116 4.42 33.48 16.06
CA GLY A 116 3.63 32.31 15.69
C GLY A 116 2.98 31.63 16.88
N THR A 117 2.58 32.42 17.88
CA THR A 117 1.72 31.99 18.99
C THR A 117 0.29 31.71 18.51
N PHE A 118 0.10 30.74 17.62
CA PHE A 118 -1.20 30.47 17.02
C PHE A 118 -2.04 29.47 17.83
N ALA A 119 -3.36 29.57 17.68
CA ALA A 119 -4.32 28.64 18.25
C ALA A 119 -5.46 28.40 17.27
N PHE A 120 -6.11 27.23 17.36
CA PHE A 120 -7.34 26.98 16.61
C PHE A 120 -8.55 27.61 17.30
N ASP A 121 -9.41 28.27 16.52
CA ASP A 121 -10.70 28.76 16.99
C ASP A 121 -11.80 27.68 16.94
N THR A 122 -13.03 28.04 17.31
CA THR A 122 -14.20 27.14 17.33
C THR A 122 -14.61 26.65 15.94
N GLU A 123 -14.22 27.36 14.88
CA GLU A 123 -14.48 26.98 13.49
C GLU A 123 -13.29 26.24 12.87
N GLY A 124 -12.23 25.95 13.64
CA GLY A 124 -11.04 25.26 13.18
C GLY A 124 -10.08 26.14 12.37
N ARG A 125 -10.23 27.46 12.42
CA ARG A 125 -9.30 28.39 11.78
C ARG A 125 -8.08 28.62 12.66
N LEU A 126 -6.91 28.69 12.05
CA LEU A 126 -5.69 29.02 12.78
C LEU A 126 -5.62 30.54 12.97
N VAL A 127 -5.65 31.00 14.22
CA VAL A 127 -5.70 32.42 14.57
C VAL A 127 -4.61 32.80 15.56
N ASP A 128 -4.20 34.07 15.52
CA ASP A 128 -3.44 34.68 16.60
C ASP A 128 -4.41 35.08 17.72
N PRO A 129 -4.32 34.50 18.93
CA PRO A 129 -5.23 34.76 20.04
C PRO A 129 -5.10 36.19 20.60
N SER A 130 -4.01 36.90 20.32
CA SER A 130 -3.78 38.27 20.81
C SER A 130 -4.48 39.32 19.95
N THR A 131 -4.54 39.10 18.64
CA THR A 131 -5.10 40.05 17.65
C THR A 131 -6.43 39.59 17.06
N GLY A 132 -6.73 38.29 17.11
CA GLY A 132 -7.89 37.66 16.47
C GLY A 132 -7.75 37.53 14.95
N LEU A 133 -6.55 37.79 14.40
CA LEU A 133 -6.29 37.70 12.95
C LEU A 133 -6.07 36.25 12.53
N ILE A 134 -6.50 35.93 11.31
CA ILE A 134 -6.50 34.57 10.77
C ILE A 134 -5.23 34.35 9.94
N VAL A 135 -4.55 33.23 10.14
CA VAL A 135 -3.40 32.83 9.34
C VAL A 135 -3.86 32.45 7.93
N LYS A 136 -3.12 32.92 6.92
CA LYS A 136 -3.33 32.57 5.52
C LYS A 136 -2.40 31.48 5.06
N GLY A 137 -2.90 30.66 4.15
CA GLY A 137 -2.18 29.55 3.56
C GLY A 137 -2.84 29.09 2.27
N ASN A 138 -2.36 27.97 1.75
CA ASN A 138 -3.02 27.32 0.62
C ASN A 138 -3.76 26.08 1.13
N ILE A 139 -5.02 25.94 0.73
CA ILE A 139 -5.83 24.78 1.09
C ILE A 139 -5.49 23.65 0.11
N ALA A 140 -5.39 22.42 0.60
CA ALA A 140 -5.17 21.26 -0.25
C ALA A 140 -6.44 20.99 -1.08
N LYS A 141 -6.27 20.74 -2.37
CA LYS A 141 -7.34 20.23 -3.22
C LYS A 141 -7.37 18.72 -3.06
N ASP A 142 -8.50 18.22 -2.58
CA ASP A 142 -8.79 16.80 -2.56
C ASP A 142 -9.07 16.37 -4.01
N ASP A 143 -8.10 15.71 -4.66
CA ASP A 143 -8.29 15.18 -6.02
C ASP A 143 -9.07 13.85 -6.02
N GLY A 144 -9.47 13.33 -4.86
CA GLY A 144 -10.25 12.08 -4.76
C GLY A 144 -9.55 10.82 -5.30
N THR A 145 -8.33 10.95 -5.83
CA THR A 145 -7.59 9.86 -6.51
C THR A 145 -6.69 9.07 -5.58
N GLY A 146 -6.54 9.46 -4.31
CA GLY A 146 -5.77 8.69 -3.33
C GLY A 146 -4.34 8.35 -3.77
N ALA A 147 -3.81 9.07 -4.76
CA ALA A 147 -2.48 8.87 -5.26
C ALA A 147 -1.50 9.48 -4.25
N LEU A 148 -0.77 8.59 -3.57
CA LEU A 148 0.43 8.93 -2.83
C LEU A 148 1.39 9.62 -3.81
N ASN A 149 1.39 10.97 -3.87
CA ASN A 149 2.57 11.84 -4.05
C ASN A 149 2.35 13.22 -4.70
N GLU A 150 1.15 13.66 -5.08
CA GLU A 150 0.98 15.02 -5.60
C GLU A 150 -0.20 15.75 -4.96
N ILE A 151 0.00 16.19 -3.72
CA ILE A 151 -0.94 17.10 -3.05
C ILE A 151 -0.91 18.43 -3.83
N SER A 152 -1.98 18.71 -4.57
CA SER A 152 -2.13 19.98 -5.26
C SER A 152 -2.74 21.02 -4.32
N PHE A 153 -2.15 22.20 -4.28
CA PHE A 153 -2.63 23.32 -3.45
C PHE A 153 -3.31 24.38 -4.31
N ASP A 154 -4.28 25.08 -3.74
CA ASP A 154 -4.80 26.31 -4.36
C ASP A 154 -3.67 27.34 -4.56
N ALA A 155 -3.61 27.97 -5.74
CA ALA A 155 -2.59 28.99 -6.03
C ALA A 155 -2.81 30.29 -5.23
N GLU A 156 -4.04 30.58 -4.85
CA GLU A 156 -4.39 31.77 -4.06
C GLU A 156 -4.30 31.49 -2.56
N LEU A 157 -3.85 32.49 -1.80
CA LEU A 157 -3.84 32.43 -0.35
C LEU A 157 -5.25 32.64 0.21
N LYS A 158 -5.71 31.66 0.98
CA LYS A 158 -7.00 31.67 1.68
C LYS A 158 -6.79 31.57 3.17
N GLU A 159 -7.84 31.86 3.92
CA GLU A 159 -7.87 31.63 5.37
C GLU A 159 -7.65 30.15 5.65
N LEU A 160 -6.75 29.86 6.59
CA LEU A 160 -6.35 28.51 6.92
C LEU A 160 -7.40 27.89 7.84
N VAL A 161 -8.24 27.02 7.29
CA VAL A 161 -9.30 26.32 8.01
C VAL A 161 -9.00 24.83 8.02
N VAL A 162 -8.86 24.26 9.22
CA VAL A 162 -8.72 22.82 9.45
C VAL A 162 -10.03 22.32 10.05
N PRO A 163 -10.81 21.50 9.36
CA PRO A 163 -12.09 21.03 9.89
C PRO A 163 -11.84 19.99 11.00
N LEU A 164 -11.89 20.44 12.25
CA LEU A 164 -11.60 19.61 13.44
C LEU A 164 -12.61 18.47 13.68
N ASN A 165 -13.80 18.55 13.07
CA ASN A 165 -14.87 17.54 13.17
C ASN A 165 -15.09 16.79 11.85
N ARG A 166 -14.11 16.76 10.95
CA ARG A 166 -14.21 16.00 9.70
C ARG A 166 -13.86 14.54 9.96
N GLU A 167 -14.73 13.66 9.49
CA GLU A 167 -14.43 12.23 9.37
C GLU A 167 -13.71 11.99 8.03
N SER A 168 -12.74 11.07 8.03
CA SER A 168 -12.20 10.53 6.79
C SER A 168 -13.29 9.70 6.12
N GLU A 169 -13.46 9.87 4.82
CA GLU A 169 -14.36 9.02 4.04
C GLU A 169 -13.88 7.57 4.10
N ALA A 170 -14.83 6.64 4.11
CA ALA A 170 -14.53 5.24 3.89
C ALA A 170 -14.07 5.06 2.44
N ARG A 171 -13.18 4.10 2.21
CA ARG A 171 -12.69 3.78 0.88
C ARG A 171 -12.79 2.28 0.69
N ALA A 172 -13.49 1.88 -0.36
CA ALA A 172 -13.54 0.48 -0.78
C ALA A 172 -12.13 -0.02 -1.10
N THR A 173 -11.82 -1.24 -0.70
CA THR A 173 -10.57 -1.89 -1.12
C THR A 173 -10.64 -2.13 -2.62
N THR A 174 -9.70 -1.56 -3.37
CA THR A 174 -9.56 -1.78 -4.82
C THR A 174 -8.33 -2.60 -5.15
N GLN A 175 -7.35 -2.66 -4.24
CA GLN A 175 -6.11 -3.38 -4.45
C GLN A 175 -5.66 -4.09 -3.18
N VAL A 176 -5.20 -5.34 -3.36
CA VAL A 176 -4.66 -6.20 -2.29
C VAL A 176 -3.33 -6.76 -2.75
N GLN A 177 -2.28 -6.54 -1.96
CA GLN A 177 -0.97 -7.12 -2.22
C GLN A 177 -0.74 -8.36 -1.36
N LEU A 178 -0.48 -9.49 -2.01
CA LEU A 178 -0.18 -10.76 -1.35
C LEU A 178 1.32 -10.97 -1.19
N ALA A 179 1.75 -11.44 -0.02
CA ALA A 179 3.14 -11.81 0.23
C ALA A 179 3.23 -13.02 1.16
N GLY A 180 4.33 -13.77 1.03
CA GLY A 180 4.65 -14.88 1.93
C GLY A 180 5.13 -16.12 1.19
N ASN A 181 5.14 -17.24 1.92
CA ASN A 181 5.63 -18.52 1.41
C ASN A 181 4.50 -19.55 1.30
N LEU A 182 4.51 -20.35 0.23
CA LEU A 182 3.80 -21.62 0.12
C LEU A 182 4.81 -22.77 0.23
N ASP A 183 4.52 -23.76 1.05
CA ASP A 183 5.48 -24.84 1.34
C ASP A 183 5.71 -25.76 0.14
N ALA A 184 6.92 -25.73 -0.42
CA ALA A 184 7.33 -26.62 -1.51
C ALA A 184 7.24 -28.11 -1.12
N ALA A 185 7.58 -28.46 0.13
CA ALA A 185 7.61 -29.83 0.63
C ALA A 185 6.32 -30.24 1.38
N GLY A 186 5.37 -29.32 1.52
CA GLY A 186 4.11 -29.54 2.23
C GLY A 186 3.23 -30.55 1.47
N GLY A 187 3.01 -31.71 2.08
CA GLY A 187 2.15 -32.79 1.59
C GLY A 187 2.64 -33.52 0.33
N SER A 188 2.27 -34.80 0.21
CA SER A 188 2.42 -35.54 -1.05
C SER A 188 1.33 -35.09 -2.03
N PRO A 189 1.64 -34.91 -3.32
CA PRO A 189 0.60 -34.87 -4.34
C PRO A 189 -0.23 -36.18 -4.27
N PRO A 190 -1.50 -36.18 -4.68
CA PRO A 190 -2.31 -37.39 -4.75
C PRO A 190 -1.80 -38.27 -5.87
N VAL A 191 -0.82 -39.11 -5.55
CA VAL A 191 -0.16 -40.02 -6.48
C VAL A 191 -0.65 -41.44 -6.22
N TRP A 192 -0.66 -42.31 -7.23
CA TRP A 192 -0.93 -43.73 -7.00
C TRP A 192 0.10 -44.30 -6.02
N SER A 193 -0.40 -45.04 -5.03
CA SER A 193 0.35 -45.72 -3.98
C SER A 193 -0.06 -47.20 -3.87
N GLU A 194 0.58 -47.97 -2.99
CA GLU A 194 0.16 -49.36 -2.70
C GLU A 194 -1.29 -49.47 -2.19
N ASP A 195 -1.83 -48.38 -1.64
CA ASP A 195 -3.19 -48.31 -1.12
C ASP A 195 -4.25 -47.91 -2.15
N THR A 196 -3.84 -47.60 -3.38
CA THR A 196 -4.76 -47.21 -4.46
C THR A 196 -5.64 -48.38 -4.88
N ILE A 197 -6.95 -48.14 -4.94
CA ILE A 197 -7.94 -49.13 -5.37
C ILE A 197 -8.11 -49.02 -6.89
N PHE A 198 -7.73 -50.06 -7.63
CA PHE A 198 -7.95 -50.13 -9.07
C PHE A 198 -9.40 -50.54 -9.35
N GLY A 199 -10.23 -49.56 -9.68
CA GLY A 199 -11.64 -49.77 -10.00
C GLY A 199 -12.15 -48.85 -11.10
N GLN A 200 -13.33 -49.18 -11.63
CA GLN A 200 -14.04 -48.27 -12.52
C GLN A 200 -14.75 -47.20 -11.67
N PRO A 201 -14.69 -45.92 -12.09
CA PRO A 201 -15.35 -44.86 -11.34
C PRO A 201 -16.85 -44.95 -11.50
N ALA A 202 -17.58 -44.39 -10.53
CA ALA A 202 -18.95 -43.95 -10.79
C ALA A 202 -18.85 -42.84 -11.84
N ARG A 203 -19.55 -43.00 -12.96
CA ARG A 203 -19.40 -42.14 -14.14
C ARG A 203 -20.73 -41.55 -14.53
N HIS A 204 -20.86 -40.24 -14.42
CA HIS A 204 -22.03 -39.53 -14.91
C HIS A 204 -21.68 -38.80 -16.21
N GLU A 205 -22.29 -39.24 -17.32
CA GLU A 205 -22.19 -38.55 -18.60
C GLU A 205 -22.92 -37.20 -18.53
N GLY A 206 -22.27 -36.15 -19.01
CA GLY A 206 -22.80 -34.79 -19.04
C GLY A 206 -22.85 -34.21 -20.46
N LEU A 207 -22.55 -32.92 -20.55
CA LEU A 207 -22.76 -32.08 -21.72
C LEU A 207 -21.78 -32.40 -22.86
N ASN A 208 -22.29 -32.50 -24.10
CA ASN A 208 -21.48 -32.59 -25.33
C ASN A 208 -21.15 -31.22 -25.92
N GLU A 209 -20.09 -31.12 -26.74
CA GLU A 209 -19.64 -29.83 -27.35
C GLU A 209 -20.77 -29.05 -28.05
N GLY A 210 -21.71 -29.74 -28.70
CA GLY A 210 -22.84 -29.11 -29.39
C GLY A 210 -23.89 -28.46 -28.48
N GLN A 211 -23.88 -28.74 -27.17
CA GLN A 211 -24.82 -28.20 -26.19
C GLN A 211 -24.23 -27.02 -25.40
N LEU A 212 -22.92 -26.75 -25.52
CA LEU A 212 -22.22 -25.68 -24.79
C LEU A 212 -22.82 -24.29 -25.08
N ALA A 213 -23.23 -24.03 -26.31
CA ALA A 213 -23.87 -22.77 -26.70
C ALA A 213 -25.23 -22.55 -26.01
N ASN A 214 -25.95 -23.62 -25.67
CA ASN A 214 -27.22 -23.51 -24.92
C ASN A 214 -26.95 -23.17 -23.45
N LEU A 215 -25.96 -23.81 -22.84
CA LEU A 215 -25.51 -23.50 -21.48
C LEU A 215 -25.09 -22.03 -21.37
N ASN A 216 -24.20 -21.57 -22.24
CA ASN A 216 -23.75 -20.17 -22.28
C ASN A 216 -24.93 -19.19 -22.42
N GLY A 217 -25.88 -19.50 -23.30
CA GLY A 217 -27.07 -18.66 -23.50
C GLY A 217 -27.98 -18.56 -22.27
N GLN A 218 -28.08 -19.62 -21.46
CA GLN A 218 -28.87 -19.59 -20.22
C GLN A 218 -28.12 -18.94 -19.07
N LEU A 219 -26.82 -19.21 -18.94
CA LEU A 219 -25.95 -18.55 -17.96
C LEU A 219 -25.96 -17.03 -18.17
N ALA A 220 -25.87 -16.54 -19.41
CA ALA A 220 -25.90 -15.11 -19.72
C ALA A 220 -27.16 -14.36 -19.24
N THR A 221 -28.24 -15.09 -18.93
CA THR A 221 -29.51 -14.52 -18.43
C THR A 221 -29.77 -14.80 -16.95
N ALA A 222 -28.83 -15.45 -16.27
CA ALA A 222 -28.93 -15.87 -14.89
C ALA A 222 -28.60 -14.73 -13.91
N ASP A 223 -29.25 -14.74 -12.74
CA ASP A 223 -28.83 -13.90 -11.61
C ASP A 223 -27.55 -14.48 -10.97
N PRO A 224 -26.61 -13.64 -10.49
CA PRO A 224 -25.41 -14.09 -9.78
C PRO A 224 -25.72 -15.06 -8.63
N GLY A 225 -25.04 -16.20 -8.60
CA GLY A 225 -25.26 -17.26 -7.60
C GLY A 225 -26.48 -18.17 -7.83
N ALA A 226 -27.23 -18.01 -8.93
CA ALA A 226 -28.41 -18.84 -9.23
C ALA A 226 -28.10 -20.21 -9.85
N ALA A 227 -26.86 -20.46 -10.27
CA ALA A 227 -26.43 -21.73 -10.87
C ALA A 227 -25.65 -22.57 -9.84
N LYS A 228 -26.32 -23.53 -9.18
CA LYS A 228 -25.68 -24.37 -8.16
C LYS A 228 -25.79 -25.85 -8.47
N LEU A 229 -24.65 -26.53 -8.41
CA LEU A 229 -24.52 -27.96 -8.60
C LEU A 229 -24.17 -28.61 -7.27
N THR A 230 -25.07 -29.43 -6.74
CA THR A 230 -24.81 -30.24 -5.55
C THR A 230 -24.34 -31.62 -5.98
N VAL A 231 -23.17 -32.02 -5.52
CA VAL A 231 -22.60 -33.35 -5.78
C VAL A 231 -22.55 -34.09 -4.45
N THR A 232 -23.17 -35.26 -4.41
CA THR A 232 -23.16 -36.17 -3.26
C THR A 232 -22.48 -37.47 -3.67
N ILE A 233 -21.54 -37.91 -2.85
CA ILE A 233 -20.75 -39.11 -3.07
C ILE A 233 -21.03 -40.05 -1.90
N VAL A 234 -21.27 -41.33 -2.21
CA VAL A 234 -21.32 -42.38 -1.20
C VAL A 234 -20.17 -43.34 -1.46
N GLU A 235 -19.27 -43.49 -0.51
CA GLU A 235 -18.16 -44.45 -0.55
C GLU A 235 -18.24 -45.36 0.68
N ASP A 236 -18.38 -46.68 0.48
CA ASP A 236 -18.43 -47.68 1.55
C ASP A 236 -19.44 -47.35 2.69
N GLY A 237 -20.53 -46.68 2.35
CA GLY A 237 -21.59 -46.26 3.27
C GLY A 237 -21.37 -44.92 3.98
N ASN A 238 -20.25 -44.23 3.73
CA ASN A 238 -20.04 -42.85 4.15
C ASN A 238 -20.54 -41.89 3.07
N THR A 239 -21.24 -40.82 3.45
CA THR A 239 -21.79 -39.84 2.52
C THR A 239 -21.05 -38.51 2.67
N THR A 240 -20.37 -38.08 1.62
CA THR A 240 -19.76 -36.76 1.49
C THR A 240 -20.50 -35.96 0.42
N GLY A 241 -20.59 -34.65 0.55
CA GLY A 241 -21.27 -33.85 -0.45
C GLY A 241 -21.03 -32.36 -0.28
N GLY A 242 -20.89 -31.69 -1.42
CA GLY A 242 -20.60 -30.27 -1.53
C GLY A 242 -21.50 -29.62 -2.56
N THR A 243 -21.61 -28.29 -2.50
CA THR A 243 -22.37 -27.50 -3.46
C THR A 243 -21.45 -26.49 -4.11
N ILE A 244 -21.32 -26.60 -5.42
CA ILE A 244 -20.50 -25.72 -6.25
C ILE A 244 -21.40 -24.70 -6.91
N ASN A 245 -21.03 -23.43 -6.83
CA ASN A 245 -21.69 -22.37 -7.59
C ASN A 245 -21.00 -22.25 -8.94
N VAL A 246 -21.70 -22.62 -10.02
CA VAL A 246 -21.18 -22.55 -11.39
C VAL A 246 -21.15 -21.08 -11.82
N PRO A 247 -19.99 -20.55 -12.21
CA PRO A 247 -19.87 -19.15 -12.63
C PRO A 247 -20.70 -18.86 -13.87
N ILE A 248 -21.24 -17.64 -13.94
CA ILE A 248 -22.01 -17.16 -15.09
C ILE A 248 -21.02 -16.60 -16.12
N LYS A 249 -20.65 -17.43 -17.09
CA LYS A 249 -19.64 -17.08 -18.10
C LYS A 249 -19.95 -17.72 -19.46
N ASP A 250 -19.45 -17.08 -20.50
CA ASP A 250 -19.35 -17.68 -21.83
C ASP A 250 -18.08 -18.56 -21.93
N TYR A 251 -18.27 -19.87 -21.90
CA TYR A 251 -17.19 -20.83 -22.09
C TYR A 251 -16.90 -21.04 -23.58
N THR A 252 -15.65 -20.90 -24.01
CA THR A 252 -15.24 -21.06 -25.42
C THR A 252 -15.19 -22.52 -25.85
N ASP A 253 -14.81 -23.41 -24.93
CA ASP A 253 -14.76 -24.85 -25.12
C ASP A 253 -15.09 -25.59 -23.81
N ILE A 254 -15.24 -26.91 -23.90
CA ILE A 254 -15.51 -27.77 -22.74
C ILE A 254 -14.31 -27.85 -21.79
N ALA A 255 -13.08 -27.65 -22.30
CA ALA A 255 -11.88 -27.72 -21.46
C ALA A 255 -11.88 -26.60 -20.42
N GLN A 256 -12.20 -25.37 -20.84
CA GLN A 256 -12.34 -24.21 -19.97
C GLN A 256 -13.43 -24.42 -18.91
N LEU A 257 -14.59 -24.98 -19.30
CA LEU A 257 -15.66 -25.31 -18.35
C LEU A 257 -15.21 -26.36 -17.32
N ARG A 258 -14.53 -27.41 -17.78
CA ARG A 258 -14.02 -28.48 -16.91
C ARG A 258 -13.00 -27.94 -15.91
N ASP A 259 -12.05 -27.13 -16.37
CA ASP A 259 -10.99 -26.59 -15.52
C ASP A 259 -11.56 -25.67 -14.44
N GLU A 260 -12.56 -24.86 -14.79
CA GLU A 260 -13.32 -24.05 -13.85
C GLU A 260 -14.05 -24.90 -12.78
N LEU A 261 -14.80 -25.93 -13.22
CA LEU A 261 -15.52 -26.81 -12.31
C LEU A 261 -14.57 -27.62 -11.41
N ASN A 262 -13.43 -28.05 -11.93
CA ASN A 262 -12.41 -28.73 -11.13
C ASN A 262 -11.76 -27.78 -10.12
N ALA A 263 -11.48 -26.53 -10.49
CA ALA A 263 -10.96 -25.54 -9.55
C ALA A 263 -11.93 -25.32 -8.37
N LEU A 264 -13.24 -25.32 -8.64
CA LEU A 264 -14.27 -25.24 -7.62
C LEU A 264 -14.35 -26.49 -6.74
N ILE A 265 -14.20 -27.70 -7.32
CA ILE A 265 -14.06 -28.95 -6.56
C ILE A 265 -12.85 -28.88 -5.63
N TYR A 266 -11.71 -28.40 -6.11
CA TYR A 266 -10.48 -28.30 -5.32
C TYR A 266 -10.55 -27.24 -4.22
N ALA A 267 -11.44 -26.25 -4.35
CA ALA A 267 -11.72 -25.26 -3.33
C ALA A 267 -12.69 -25.78 -2.24
N ASP A 268 -13.51 -26.80 -2.54
CA ASP A 268 -14.45 -27.39 -1.60
C ASP A 268 -13.80 -28.53 -0.81
N ASP A 269 -13.69 -28.35 0.52
CA ASP A 269 -13.09 -29.34 1.43
C ASP A 269 -13.78 -30.71 1.41
N SER A 270 -15.06 -30.77 1.03
CA SER A 270 -15.85 -32.00 0.99
C SER A 270 -15.75 -32.75 -0.34
N LEU A 271 -15.41 -32.05 -1.43
CA LEU A 271 -15.31 -32.63 -2.78
C LEU A 271 -13.86 -32.86 -3.23
N LYS A 272 -12.89 -32.09 -2.69
CA LYS A 272 -11.48 -32.24 -3.04
C LYS A 272 -10.98 -33.67 -2.80
N GLY A 273 -10.36 -34.24 -3.82
CA GLY A 273 -9.83 -35.62 -3.76
C GLY A 273 -10.87 -36.73 -3.92
N ASN A 274 -12.17 -36.43 -4.01
CA ASN A 274 -13.23 -37.44 -4.14
C ASN A 274 -13.84 -37.51 -5.56
N VAL A 275 -13.95 -36.37 -6.26
CA VAL A 275 -14.53 -36.28 -7.61
C VAL A 275 -13.66 -35.45 -8.54
N LEU A 276 -13.83 -35.69 -9.85
CA LEU A 276 -13.16 -34.93 -10.90
C LEU A 276 -14.05 -34.86 -12.16
N PHE A 277 -14.08 -33.71 -12.80
CA PHE A 277 -14.58 -33.59 -14.17
C PHE A 277 -13.49 -33.89 -15.18
N THR A 278 -13.85 -34.67 -16.18
CA THR A 278 -12.94 -35.17 -17.21
C THR A 278 -13.56 -34.95 -18.58
N ARG A 279 -12.71 -34.89 -19.61
CA ARG A 279 -13.15 -34.80 -21.00
C ARG A 279 -13.06 -36.18 -21.64
N GLU A 280 -14.20 -36.76 -21.98
CA GLU A 280 -14.26 -38.07 -22.59
C GLU A 280 -15.15 -38.09 -23.82
N LEU A 281 -15.04 -39.12 -24.65
CA LEU A 281 -15.93 -39.32 -25.80
C LEU A 281 -17.29 -39.81 -25.31
N VAL A 282 -18.32 -38.96 -25.41
CA VAL A 282 -19.71 -39.29 -25.12
C VAL A 282 -20.48 -39.26 -26.45
N GLY A 283 -21.02 -40.40 -26.88
CA GLY A 283 -21.77 -40.49 -28.13
C GLY A 283 -20.98 -40.16 -29.42
N GLY A 284 -19.65 -40.23 -29.39
CA GLY A 284 -18.78 -39.97 -30.55
C GLY A 284 -18.32 -38.51 -30.71
N SER A 285 -18.56 -37.66 -29.71
CA SER A 285 -18.00 -36.30 -29.60
C SER A 285 -17.44 -36.09 -28.19
N SER A 286 -16.54 -35.14 -28.00
CA SER A 286 -16.03 -34.84 -26.66
C SER A 286 -17.15 -34.27 -25.78
N GLY A 287 -17.31 -34.83 -24.60
CA GLY A 287 -18.29 -34.43 -23.60
C GLY A 287 -17.66 -34.32 -22.22
N LEU A 288 -18.32 -33.57 -21.35
CA LEU A 288 -17.99 -33.41 -19.94
C LEU A 288 -18.50 -34.64 -19.19
N VAL A 289 -17.64 -35.26 -18.38
CA VAL A 289 -18.01 -36.43 -17.58
C VAL A 289 -17.55 -36.23 -16.15
N LEU A 290 -18.46 -36.38 -15.19
CA LEU A 290 -18.15 -36.38 -13.76
C LEU A 290 -17.78 -37.80 -13.33
N ARG A 291 -16.64 -37.95 -12.66
CA ARG A 291 -16.09 -39.24 -12.23
C ARG A 291 -15.69 -39.18 -10.76
N SER A 292 -15.75 -40.32 -10.08
CA SER A 292 -15.17 -40.50 -8.75
C SER A 292 -13.68 -40.79 -8.89
N ILE A 293 -12.87 -40.30 -7.95
CA ILE A 293 -11.44 -40.58 -7.90
C ILE A 293 -11.20 -41.99 -7.33
N THR A 294 -12.09 -42.46 -6.45
CA THR A 294 -12.12 -43.85 -5.97
C THR A 294 -13.03 -44.69 -6.87
N GLY A 295 -12.57 -45.89 -7.26
CA GLY A 295 -13.38 -46.87 -8.00
C GLY A 295 -13.84 -48.03 -7.13
N GLY A 296 -15.02 -48.60 -7.42
CA GLY A 296 -15.55 -49.80 -6.74
C GLY A 296 -17.08 -49.90 -6.68
N GLU A 297 -17.60 -51.08 -6.30
CA GLU A 297 -19.05 -51.40 -6.26
C GLU A 297 -19.85 -50.54 -5.27
N ASN A 298 -19.19 -49.99 -4.25
CA ASN A 298 -19.81 -49.19 -3.19
C ASN A 298 -19.63 -47.69 -3.39
N VAL A 299 -19.10 -47.26 -4.54
CA VAL A 299 -18.95 -45.85 -4.87
C VAL A 299 -20.14 -45.41 -5.71
N SER A 300 -20.86 -44.37 -5.29
CA SER A 300 -21.90 -43.76 -6.10
C SER A 300 -21.82 -42.25 -6.10
N ILE A 301 -22.17 -41.64 -7.23
CA ILE A 301 -22.26 -40.18 -7.39
C ILE A 301 -23.71 -39.83 -7.69
N THR A 302 -24.24 -38.89 -6.92
CA THR A 302 -25.54 -38.28 -7.17
C THR A 302 -25.35 -36.80 -7.44
N VAL A 303 -25.98 -36.32 -8.50
CA VAL A 303 -25.94 -34.91 -8.91
C VAL A 303 -27.32 -34.30 -8.77
N ASP A 304 -27.43 -33.16 -8.10
CA ASP A 304 -28.68 -32.41 -7.92
C ASP A 304 -28.44 -30.90 -8.08
N ASP A 305 -29.53 -30.13 -8.16
CA ASP A 305 -29.49 -28.66 -8.07
C ASP A 305 -29.71 -28.22 -6.63
N GLY A 306 -29.10 -27.10 -6.22
CA GLY A 306 -29.14 -26.58 -4.84
C GLY A 306 -30.52 -26.14 -4.31
N GLY A 307 -31.59 -26.22 -5.11
CA GLY A 307 -32.96 -25.94 -4.68
C GLY A 307 -34.02 -25.86 -5.79
N THR A 308 -35.24 -25.40 -5.43
CA THR A 308 -36.39 -25.25 -6.34
C THR A 308 -36.47 -23.90 -7.08
N SER A 309 -35.63 -22.93 -6.69
CA SER A 309 -35.64 -21.55 -7.21
C SER A 309 -34.39 -21.22 -8.04
N GLU A 310 -33.54 -22.21 -8.30
CA GLU A 310 -32.25 -22.08 -8.97
C GLU A 310 -32.36 -22.57 -10.41
N LEU A 311 -31.43 -22.13 -11.26
CA LEU A 311 -31.35 -22.64 -12.62
C LEU A 311 -31.09 -24.15 -12.57
N PRO A 312 -31.73 -24.95 -13.45
CA PRO A 312 -31.56 -26.40 -13.47
C PRO A 312 -30.20 -26.77 -14.09
N ILE A 313 -29.12 -26.41 -13.41
CA ILE A 313 -27.75 -26.50 -13.91
C ILE A 313 -27.34 -27.95 -14.12
N SER A 314 -27.80 -28.89 -13.27
CA SER A 314 -27.59 -30.33 -13.47
C SER A 314 -28.09 -30.78 -14.84
N SER A 315 -29.31 -30.37 -15.21
CA SER A 315 -29.92 -30.71 -16.50
C SER A 315 -29.24 -29.99 -17.67
N LEU A 316 -28.76 -28.76 -17.45
CA LEU A 316 -28.04 -27.98 -18.47
C LEU A 316 -26.64 -28.54 -18.74
N LEU A 317 -25.98 -29.06 -17.71
CA LEU A 317 -24.73 -29.80 -17.82
C LEU A 317 -24.94 -31.24 -18.31
N GLY A 318 -26.16 -31.61 -18.73
CA GLY A 318 -26.47 -32.91 -19.31
C GLY A 318 -26.67 -34.04 -18.29
N PHE A 319 -26.63 -33.74 -16.99
CA PHE A 319 -26.87 -34.70 -15.92
C PHE A 319 -28.36 -34.96 -15.70
N THR A 320 -28.68 -36.15 -15.20
CA THR A 320 -30.05 -36.45 -14.77
C THR A 320 -30.20 -35.96 -13.34
N LYS A 321 -31.15 -35.05 -13.08
CA LYS A 321 -31.40 -34.53 -11.74
C LYS A 321 -31.71 -35.66 -10.75
N GLY A 322 -30.94 -35.77 -9.67
CA GLY A 322 -31.03 -36.86 -8.70
C GLY A 322 -30.63 -38.23 -9.25
N GLY A 323 -29.97 -38.26 -10.41
CA GLY A 323 -29.42 -39.46 -11.01
C GLY A 323 -28.26 -39.97 -10.17
N THR A 324 -28.31 -41.25 -9.79
CA THR A 324 -27.24 -41.93 -9.06
C THR A 324 -26.56 -42.91 -10.00
N GLU A 325 -25.28 -42.66 -10.30
CA GLU A 325 -24.43 -43.59 -11.05
C GLU A 325 -23.55 -44.36 -10.07
N ILE A 326 -23.44 -45.66 -10.28
CA ILE A 326 -22.69 -46.57 -9.40
C ILE A 326 -21.40 -46.98 -10.11
N GLY A 327 -20.29 -46.99 -9.38
CA GLY A 327 -19.01 -47.49 -9.87
C GLY A 327 -19.10 -48.95 -10.29
N GLY A 328 -18.41 -49.30 -11.37
CA GLY A 328 -18.28 -50.69 -11.80
C GLY A 328 -17.56 -51.52 -10.73
N SER A 329 -17.82 -52.84 -10.70
CA SER A 329 -17.11 -53.72 -9.79
C SER A 329 -15.61 -53.58 -9.98
N GLY A 330 -14.84 -53.51 -8.88
CA GLY A 330 -13.38 -53.38 -8.88
C GLY A 330 -12.75 -54.24 -9.96
N ALA A 331 -11.66 -53.79 -10.59
CA ALA A 331 -11.18 -54.37 -11.86
C ALA A 331 -11.10 -55.91 -11.82
N ILE A 332 -12.06 -56.59 -12.46
CA ILE A 332 -12.02 -58.05 -12.61
C ILE A 332 -11.77 -58.38 -14.08
N GLY A 333 -10.50 -58.50 -14.44
CA GLY A 333 -10.12 -59.24 -15.64
C GLY A 333 -8.87 -58.74 -16.33
N ALA A 334 -8.17 -59.69 -16.96
CA ALA A 334 -7.12 -59.41 -17.91
C ALA A 334 -7.69 -58.57 -19.07
N GLY A 335 -7.01 -57.47 -19.42
CA GLY A 335 -7.38 -56.61 -20.55
C GLY A 335 -8.18 -55.33 -20.26
N VAL A 336 -8.27 -54.85 -19.01
CA VAL A 336 -8.86 -53.53 -18.70
C VAL A 336 -7.89 -52.42 -19.10
N GLU A 337 -8.36 -51.45 -19.88
CA GLU A 337 -7.57 -50.31 -20.38
C GLU A 337 -7.23 -49.34 -19.25
N LEU A 338 -5.98 -48.85 -19.19
CA LEU A 338 -5.54 -47.90 -18.16
C LEU A 338 -6.41 -46.64 -18.13
N ASN A 339 -6.80 -46.11 -19.30
CA ASN A 339 -7.66 -44.93 -19.42
C ASN A 339 -9.09 -45.11 -18.88
N SER A 340 -9.50 -46.34 -18.53
CA SER A 340 -10.82 -46.61 -17.94
C SER A 340 -10.84 -46.62 -16.41
N LEU A 341 -9.67 -46.49 -15.78
CA LEU A 341 -9.51 -46.51 -14.33
C LEU A 341 -9.98 -45.20 -13.67
N ALA A 342 -10.59 -45.29 -12.49
CA ALA A 342 -11.02 -44.15 -11.68
C ALA A 342 -9.89 -43.16 -11.39
N ASN A 343 -8.69 -43.72 -11.19
CA ASN A 343 -7.50 -42.96 -10.83
C ASN A 343 -6.79 -42.34 -12.04
N VAL A 344 -7.30 -42.55 -13.26
CA VAL A 344 -6.87 -41.85 -14.47
C VAL A 344 -7.87 -40.75 -14.77
N GLY A 345 -7.52 -39.51 -14.46
CA GLY A 345 -8.36 -38.32 -14.63
C GLY A 345 -8.45 -37.86 -16.08
N GLU A 346 -7.31 -37.67 -16.74
CA GLU A 346 -7.26 -37.33 -18.18
C GLU A 346 -6.78 -38.55 -18.96
N ALA A 347 -7.27 -38.75 -20.19
CA ALA A 347 -6.87 -39.90 -20.98
C ALA A 347 -5.38 -39.80 -21.37
N LEU A 348 -4.61 -40.84 -21.04
CA LEU A 348 -3.21 -41.01 -21.46
C LEU A 348 -3.13 -41.10 -23.00
N THR A 349 -2.08 -40.53 -23.56
CA THR A 349 -1.81 -40.43 -25.00
C THR A 349 -0.51 -41.14 -25.41
N ASP A 350 -0.36 -41.45 -26.70
CA ASP A 350 0.83 -42.13 -27.24
C ASP A 350 2.12 -41.37 -26.86
N GLY A 351 2.96 -41.99 -26.03
CA GLY A 351 4.26 -41.44 -25.61
C GLY A 351 4.34 -41.02 -24.14
N ASP A 352 3.23 -41.02 -23.40
CA ASP A 352 3.25 -40.73 -21.95
C ASP A 352 4.04 -41.79 -21.19
N ILE A 353 4.88 -41.38 -20.24
CA ILE A 353 5.72 -42.29 -19.46
C ILE A 353 5.18 -42.38 -18.05
N ILE A 354 4.67 -43.55 -17.67
CA ILE A 354 4.35 -43.88 -16.27
C ILE A 354 5.63 -44.42 -15.63
N ARG A 355 6.27 -43.60 -14.79
CA ARG A 355 7.39 -44.03 -13.96
C ARG A 355 6.87 -44.56 -12.65
N PHE A 356 7.44 -45.64 -12.17
CA PHE A 356 7.19 -46.12 -10.84
C PHE A 356 8.48 -46.39 -10.11
N THR A 357 8.51 -46.00 -8.85
CA THR A 357 9.64 -46.24 -7.97
C THR A 357 9.14 -46.91 -6.72
N GLY A 358 9.95 -47.78 -6.15
CA GLY A 358 9.58 -48.45 -4.94
C GLY A 358 10.74 -48.91 -4.09
N VAL A 359 10.41 -49.35 -2.89
CA VAL A 359 11.35 -49.88 -1.92
C VAL A 359 10.94 -51.31 -1.60
N LYS A 360 11.83 -52.26 -1.83
CA LYS A 360 11.62 -53.65 -1.44
C LYS A 360 11.62 -53.75 0.09
N PRO A 361 11.00 -54.78 0.69
CA PRO A 361 11.07 -55.00 2.14
C PRO A 361 12.51 -55.13 2.69
N SER A 362 13.49 -55.40 1.82
CA SER A 362 14.93 -55.41 2.12
C SER A 362 15.56 -54.01 2.24
N GLY A 363 14.84 -52.94 1.90
CA GLY A 363 15.33 -51.56 1.81
C GLY A 363 15.99 -51.20 0.47
N GLU A 364 16.06 -52.15 -0.48
CA GLU A 364 16.59 -51.91 -1.83
C GLU A 364 15.56 -51.13 -2.66
N ARG A 365 16.02 -50.08 -3.35
CA ARG A 365 15.17 -49.29 -4.25
C ARG A 365 15.09 -49.96 -5.62
N PHE A 366 13.91 -49.95 -6.24
CA PHE A 366 13.73 -50.30 -7.64
C PHE A 366 13.00 -49.17 -8.36
N ASP A 367 13.29 -49.03 -9.64
CA ASP A 367 12.69 -48.06 -10.55
C ASP A 367 12.36 -48.74 -11.87
N GLY A 368 11.25 -48.35 -12.48
CA GLY A 368 10.81 -48.84 -13.77
C GLY A 368 9.95 -47.81 -14.47
N GLU A 369 9.76 -48.01 -15.77
CA GLU A 369 8.96 -47.14 -16.62
C GLU A 369 8.09 -47.95 -17.58
N LEU A 370 6.87 -47.46 -17.79
CA LEU A 370 5.96 -47.91 -18.84
C LEU A 370 5.71 -46.74 -19.79
N ILE A 371 6.00 -46.91 -21.07
CA ILE A 371 5.66 -45.93 -22.11
C ILE A 371 4.30 -46.31 -22.66
N PHE A 372 3.29 -45.48 -22.42
CA PHE A 372 1.92 -45.72 -22.82
C PHE A 372 1.75 -45.62 -24.34
N GLN A 373 1.06 -46.62 -24.89
CA GLN A 373 0.68 -46.72 -26.29
C GLN A 373 -0.85 -46.84 -26.40
N ALA A 374 -1.49 -45.71 -26.73
CA ALA A 374 -2.90 -45.60 -27.11
C ALA A 374 -3.26 -46.48 -28.32
N THR A 375 -2.33 -46.72 -29.25
CA THR A 375 -2.57 -47.56 -30.44
C THR A 375 -2.75 -49.05 -30.08
N THR A 376 -2.03 -49.55 -29.08
CA THR A 376 -2.14 -50.93 -28.56
C THR A 376 -3.15 -51.08 -27.44
N ARG A 377 -3.65 -49.96 -26.90
CA ARG A 377 -4.61 -49.88 -25.78
C ARG A 377 -4.06 -50.56 -24.54
N ASP A 378 -2.91 -50.08 -24.07
CA ASP A 378 -2.21 -50.67 -22.94
C ASP A 378 -3.12 -50.81 -21.71
N THR A 379 -2.98 -51.95 -21.06
CA THR A 379 -3.87 -52.47 -20.03
C THR A 379 -3.19 -52.51 -18.68
N ILE A 380 -3.97 -52.76 -17.63
CA ILE A 380 -3.45 -52.95 -16.27
C ILE A 380 -2.40 -54.09 -16.24
N ASP A 381 -2.56 -55.12 -17.08
CA ASP A 381 -1.62 -56.23 -17.17
C ASP A 381 -0.26 -55.78 -17.74
N ASP A 382 -0.25 -54.82 -18.66
CA ASP A 382 1.00 -54.26 -19.22
C ASP A 382 1.75 -53.44 -18.17
N LEU A 383 1.01 -52.69 -17.33
CA LEU A 383 1.58 -51.99 -16.17
C LEU A 383 2.13 -52.99 -15.14
N PHE A 384 1.41 -54.06 -14.84
CA PHE A 384 1.88 -55.09 -13.91
C PHE A 384 3.08 -55.84 -14.44
N ALA A 385 3.13 -56.15 -15.73
CA ALA A 385 4.30 -56.75 -16.37
C ALA A 385 5.54 -55.84 -16.27
N ALA A 386 5.37 -54.51 -16.43
CA ALA A 386 6.45 -53.56 -16.24
C ALA A 386 6.93 -53.55 -14.77
N VAL A 387 6.01 -53.59 -13.80
CA VAL A 387 6.33 -53.67 -12.37
C VAL A 387 7.04 -54.99 -12.02
N GLU A 388 6.61 -56.11 -12.62
CA GLU A 388 7.24 -57.43 -12.44
C GLU A 388 8.69 -57.45 -12.95
N ASP A 389 8.94 -56.88 -14.14
CA ASP A 389 10.28 -56.79 -14.74
C ASP A 389 11.23 -55.94 -13.87
N ALA A 390 10.74 -54.80 -13.39
CA ALA A 390 11.51 -53.89 -12.55
C ALA A 390 11.76 -54.42 -11.12
N TYR A 391 10.78 -55.10 -10.52
CA TYR A 391 10.93 -55.65 -9.17
C TYR A 391 11.80 -56.91 -9.15
N GLY A 392 11.58 -57.81 -10.12
CA GLY A 392 12.26 -59.09 -10.29
C GLY A 392 11.81 -60.18 -9.30
N GLY A 393 11.37 -61.33 -9.82
CA GLY A 393 11.08 -62.53 -9.01
C GLY A 393 9.72 -62.56 -8.30
N VAL A 394 8.80 -61.69 -8.71
CA VAL A 394 7.42 -61.59 -8.20
C VAL A 394 6.42 -61.61 -9.36
N THR A 395 5.17 -61.91 -9.03
CA THR A 395 4.00 -61.74 -9.91
C THR A 395 3.12 -60.66 -9.30
N ALA A 396 2.82 -59.62 -10.09
CA ALA A 396 1.93 -58.53 -9.73
C ALA A 396 0.49 -58.88 -10.12
N GLY A 397 -0.45 -58.51 -9.26
CA GLY A 397 -1.86 -58.72 -9.52
C GLY A 397 -2.73 -57.87 -8.61
N LEU A 398 -4.04 -58.10 -8.66
CA LEU A 398 -5.01 -57.42 -7.81
C LEU A 398 -5.56 -58.36 -6.73
N ASP A 399 -5.77 -57.82 -5.54
CA ASP A 399 -6.54 -58.49 -4.50
C ASP A 399 -8.03 -58.47 -4.88
N ALA A 400 -8.62 -59.65 -5.07
CA ALA A 400 -10.00 -59.80 -5.54
C ALA A 400 -11.06 -59.25 -4.58
N THR A 401 -10.72 -58.92 -3.33
CA THR A 401 -11.65 -58.36 -2.33
C THR A 401 -11.47 -56.85 -2.18
N THR A 402 -10.25 -56.34 -2.33
CA THR A 402 -9.93 -54.93 -2.05
C THR A 402 -9.59 -54.10 -3.29
N GLY A 403 -9.35 -54.73 -4.44
CA GLY A 403 -8.95 -54.04 -5.67
C GLY A 403 -7.57 -53.39 -5.58
N LYS A 404 -6.78 -53.67 -4.54
CA LYS A 404 -5.42 -53.15 -4.34
C LYS A 404 -4.39 -54.00 -5.07
N MET A 405 -3.28 -53.38 -5.46
CA MET A 405 -2.14 -54.09 -6.02
C MET A 405 -1.52 -55.01 -4.97
N ILE A 406 -1.22 -56.24 -5.36
CA ILE A 406 -0.49 -57.21 -4.56
C ILE A 406 0.68 -57.78 -5.38
N LEU A 407 1.83 -57.89 -4.73
CA LEU A 407 2.96 -58.64 -5.25
C LEU A 407 3.01 -60.00 -4.55
N THR A 408 3.10 -61.06 -5.33
CA THR A 408 3.24 -62.45 -4.84
C THR A 408 4.56 -63.02 -5.30
N THR A 409 5.27 -63.73 -4.44
CA THR A 409 6.54 -64.37 -4.85
C THR A 409 6.27 -65.49 -5.84
N LEU A 410 7.18 -65.67 -6.80
CA LEU A 410 7.11 -66.81 -7.71
C LEU A 410 7.14 -68.11 -6.90
N PRO A 411 6.19 -69.04 -7.11
CA PRO A 411 6.16 -70.28 -6.36
C PRO A 411 7.36 -71.17 -6.72
N GLU A 412 8.11 -71.64 -5.72
CA GLU A 412 8.93 -72.85 -5.90
C GLU A 412 7.99 -74.03 -6.13
N GLU A 413 8.38 -74.95 -7.03
CA GLU A 413 7.59 -76.07 -7.55
C GLU A 413 6.66 -76.69 -6.48
N GLY A 414 5.35 -76.40 -6.57
CA GLY A 414 4.31 -76.99 -5.71
C GLY A 414 3.85 -76.21 -4.48
N ALA A 415 4.32 -74.98 -4.24
CA ALA A 415 3.82 -74.10 -3.18
C ALA A 415 2.93 -72.96 -3.74
N ASN A 416 2.01 -72.42 -2.93
CA ASN A 416 1.35 -71.14 -3.25
C ASN A 416 2.33 -70.00 -2.96
N GLY A 417 2.49 -69.06 -3.90
CA GLY A 417 3.32 -67.86 -3.71
C GLY A 417 2.92 -67.09 -2.45
N GLN A 418 3.91 -66.52 -1.74
CA GLN A 418 3.65 -65.72 -0.54
C GLN A 418 3.45 -64.26 -0.92
N ARG A 419 2.47 -63.59 -0.29
CA ARG A 419 2.26 -62.15 -0.47
C ARG A 419 3.47 -61.39 0.09
N VAL A 420 4.04 -60.51 -0.71
CA VAL A 420 5.07 -59.55 -0.30
C VAL A 420 4.38 -58.45 0.52
N VAL A 421 4.87 -58.19 1.73
CA VAL A 421 4.33 -57.19 2.66
C VAL A 421 5.41 -56.12 2.91
N GLY A 422 5.02 -54.84 2.92
CA GLY A 422 5.92 -53.71 3.20
C GLY A 422 6.75 -53.30 1.99
N PHE A 423 6.10 -53.21 0.81
CA PHE A 423 6.70 -52.63 -0.38
C PHE A 423 5.98 -51.30 -0.67
N ASP A 424 6.70 -50.22 -0.87
CA ASP A 424 6.10 -48.97 -1.32
C ASP A 424 6.27 -48.87 -2.83
N VAL A 425 5.23 -48.48 -3.57
CA VAL A 425 5.33 -48.08 -4.98
C VAL A 425 4.63 -46.75 -5.17
N THR A 426 5.27 -45.82 -5.85
CA THR A 426 4.70 -44.53 -6.23
C THR A 426 4.78 -44.36 -7.73
N PHE A 427 3.67 -44.02 -8.40
CA PHE A 427 3.60 -43.87 -9.85
C PHE A 427 3.48 -42.40 -10.26
N SER A 428 4.43 -41.88 -11.01
CA SER A 428 4.38 -40.51 -11.55
C SER A 428 4.25 -40.53 -13.07
N LEU A 429 3.59 -39.53 -13.64
CA LEU A 429 3.58 -39.31 -15.08
C LEU A 429 4.69 -38.36 -15.50
N LEU A 430 5.24 -38.62 -16.68
CA LEU A 430 6.08 -37.70 -17.42
C LEU A 430 5.56 -37.64 -18.86
N ASP A 431 5.01 -36.49 -19.25
CA ASP A 431 4.52 -36.24 -20.61
C ASP A 431 5.71 -36.00 -21.57
N ALA A 432 5.67 -36.62 -22.75
CA ALA A 432 6.72 -36.53 -23.76
C ALA A 432 6.41 -35.55 -24.91
N GLN A 433 5.20 -34.97 -24.98
CA GLN A 433 4.69 -34.27 -26.16
C GLN A 433 4.13 -32.86 -25.86
N THR A 434 4.92 -31.94 -25.28
CA THR A 434 4.97 -30.51 -25.71
C THR A 434 5.99 -29.68 -24.90
N PRO A 435 6.57 -28.61 -25.47
CA PRO A 435 7.42 -27.66 -24.75
C PRO A 435 6.64 -26.53 -24.06
N VAL A 436 5.31 -26.59 -24.07
CA VAL A 436 4.41 -25.65 -23.40
C VAL A 436 3.83 -26.39 -22.21
N ARG A 437 3.97 -25.82 -21.02
CA ARG A 437 3.51 -26.36 -19.73
C ARG A 437 1.97 -26.50 -19.69
N GLU A 438 1.42 -27.45 -20.42
CA GLU A 438 0.15 -28.09 -20.10
C GLU A 438 0.42 -29.53 -19.68
N GLU A 439 1.35 -29.70 -18.74
CA GLU A 439 1.70 -31.01 -18.19
C GLU A 439 0.64 -31.41 -17.16
N ARG A 440 -0.44 -32.01 -17.65
CA ARG A 440 -1.56 -32.49 -16.85
C ARG A 440 -1.16 -33.78 -16.16
N SER A 441 -1.12 -33.80 -14.82
CA SER A 441 -1.02 -35.06 -14.09
C SER A 441 -2.33 -35.84 -14.28
N ALA A 442 -2.33 -36.78 -15.22
CA ALA A 442 -3.47 -37.64 -15.49
C ALA A 442 -3.69 -38.73 -14.42
N LEU A 443 -2.81 -38.89 -13.42
CA LEU A 443 -2.99 -39.85 -12.32
C LEU A 443 -3.38 -39.13 -11.02
N VAL A 444 -4.42 -39.63 -10.35
CA VAL A 444 -4.95 -39.09 -9.08
C VAL A 444 -5.07 -40.21 -8.04
N GLY A 445 -4.44 -40.00 -6.87
CA GLY A 445 -4.51 -40.88 -5.70
C GLY A 445 -5.66 -40.54 -4.74
N ALA A 446 -5.85 -41.39 -3.71
CA ALA A 446 -6.95 -41.27 -2.73
C ALA A 446 -6.70 -40.24 -1.60
N ASP A 447 -5.47 -39.75 -1.44
CA ASP A 447 -5.15 -38.76 -0.42
C ASP A 447 -5.58 -37.35 -0.86
N ALA A 448 -6.24 -36.60 0.03
CA ALA A 448 -6.64 -35.23 -0.28
C ALA A 448 -5.39 -34.34 -0.52
N PRO A 449 -5.42 -33.45 -1.53
CA PRO A 449 -4.30 -32.56 -1.80
C PRO A 449 -4.07 -31.61 -0.62
N PHE A 450 -2.79 -31.26 -0.40
CA PHE A 450 -2.43 -30.31 0.65
C PHE A 450 -3.06 -28.95 0.38
N SER A 451 -3.78 -28.41 1.36
CA SER A 451 -4.44 -27.10 1.27
C SER A 451 -4.00 -26.17 2.40
N PHE A 452 -3.81 -24.90 2.09
CA PHE A 452 -3.50 -23.83 3.03
C PHE A 452 -4.49 -22.68 2.85
N SER A 453 -5.10 -22.19 3.92
CA SER A 453 -6.01 -21.04 3.86
C SER A 453 -5.51 -19.86 4.68
N THR A 454 -5.82 -18.65 4.21
CA THR A 454 -5.51 -17.38 4.87
C THR A 454 -6.72 -16.46 4.77
N ASN A 455 -6.92 -15.62 5.79
CA ASN A 455 -8.02 -14.67 5.82
C ASN A 455 -7.51 -13.23 6.01
N THR A 456 -8.27 -12.29 5.46
CA THR A 456 -8.02 -10.85 5.59
C THR A 456 -9.34 -10.10 5.66
N GLN A 457 -9.31 -8.87 6.16
CA GLN A 457 -10.46 -7.98 6.13
C GLN A 457 -10.28 -6.96 5.01
N ILE A 458 -11.30 -6.84 4.16
CA ILE A 458 -11.42 -5.82 3.11
C ILE A 458 -12.61 -4.91 3.45
N TYR A 459 -12.69 -3.75 2.79
CA TYR A 459 -13.73 -2.76 3.06
C TYR A 459 -14.57 -2.46 1.81
N ASP A 460 -15.86 -2.19 2.00
CA ASP A 460 -16.75 -1.70 0.94
C ASP A 460 -16.75 -0.16 0.84
N GLU A 461 -17.53 0.40 -0.09
CA GLU A 461 -17.65 1.85 -0.30
C GLU A 461 -18.30 2.59 0.89
N GLN A 462 -19.03 1.87 1.75
CA GLN A 462 -19.66 2.40 2.96
C GLN A 462 -18.75 2.24 4.21
N GLY A 463 -17.66 1.48 4.10
CA GLY A 463 -16.72 1.18 5.17
C GLY A 463 -17.07 -0.05 6.01
N GLU A 464 -18.01 -0.89 5.58
CA GLU A 464 -18.27 -2.20 6.21
C GLU A 464 -17.13 -3.17 5.90
N SER A 465 -16.73 -3.96 6.90
CA SER A 465 -15.63 -4.92 6.77
C SER A 465 -16.16 -6.28 6.30
N HIS A 466 -15.60 -6.81 5.21
CA HIS A 466 -15.86 -8.15 4.70
C HIS A 466 -14.64 -9.05 4.88
N SER A 467 -14.86 -10.32 5.17
CA SER A 467 -13.79 -11.32 5.38
C SER A 467 -13.45 -12.02 4.07
N LEU A 468 -12.34 -11.63 3.45
CA LEU A 468 -11.78 -12.30 2.27
C LEU A 468 -10.91 -13.48 2.72
N THR A 469 -11.25 -14.68 2.27
CA THR A 469 -10.50 -15.91 2.56
C THR A 469 -9.95 -16.48 1.27
N PHE A 470 -8.64 -16.70 1.21
CA PHE A 470 -7.99 -17.43 0.14
C PHE A 470 -7.67 -18.85 0.58
N THR A 471 -8.01 -19.83 -0.23
CA THR A 471 -7.68 -21.24 -0.07
C THR A 471 -6.77 -21.65 -1.21
N TYR A 472 -5.55 -22.06 -0.88
CA TYR A 472 -4.53 -22.56 -1.82
C TYR A 472 -4.47 -24.07 -1.72
N THR A 473 -4.61 -24.77 -2.84
CA THR A 473 -4.51 -26.22 -2.93
C THR A 473 -3.34 -26.55 -3.83
N LYS A 474 -2.44 -27.41 -3.34
CA LYS A 474 -1.25 -27.83 -4.10
C LYS A 474 -1.71 -28.58 -5.36
N GLY A 475 -1.24 -28.12 -6.51
CA GLY A 475 -1.54 -28.75 -7.79
C GLY A 475 -0.85 -30.11 -7.91
N LEU A 476 -1.19 -30.83 -8.96
CA LEU A 476 -0.54 -32.10 -9.29
C LEU A 476 0.81 -31.89 -9.99
N VAL A 477 1.05 -30.69 -10.52
CA VAL A 477 2.27 -30.28 -11.21
C VAL A 477 3.26 -29.67 -10.23
N GLU A 478 4.55 -29.96 -10.40
CA GLU A 478 5.59 -29.30 -9.62
C GLU A 478 5.55 -27.78 -9.85
N ASN A 479 5.61 -27.02 -8.75
CA ASN A 479 5.60 -25.56 -8.75
C ASN A 479 4.28 -24.91 -9.21
N GLU A 480 3.17 -25.64 -9.12
CA GLU A 480 1.82 -25.12 -9.38
C GLU A 480 0.90 -25.26 -8.17
N TRP A 481 0.10 -24.22 -7.93
CA TRP A 481 -0.93 -24.19 -6.89
C TRP A 481 -2.23 -23.63 -7.48
N HIS A 482 -3.36 -24.21 -7.10
CA HIS A 482 -4.67 -23.63 -7.36
C HIS A 482 -5.07 -22.75 -6.18
N TRP A 483 -5.75 -21.65 -6.44
CA TRP A 483 -6.30 -20.80 -5.40
C TRP A 483 -7.78 -20.56 -5.63
N GLY A 484 -8.54 -20.45 -4.55
CA GLY A 484 -9.93 -20.04 -4.52
C GLY A 484 -10.13 -18.94 -3.49
N ALA A 485 -10.88 -17.91 -3.85
CA ALA A 485 -11.24 -16.78 -3.00
C ALA A 485 -12.72 -16.87 -2.61
N THR A 486 -13.01 -16.62 -1.35
CA THR A 486 -14.37 -16.44 -0.84
C THR A 486 -14.46 -15.15 -0.04
N ILE A 487 -15.58 -14.44 -0.13
CA ILE A 487 -15.83 -13.21 0.62
C ILE A 487 -17.05 -13.47 1.49
N ASP A 488 -16.89 -13.37 2.81
CA ASP A 488 -17.91 -13.73 3.81
C ASP A 488 -18.48 -15.15 3.66
N GLY A 489 -17.66 -16.07 3.14
CA GLY A 489 -18.07 -17.45 2.84
C GLY A 489 -18.94 -17.58 1.60
N LEU A 490 -19.17 -16.50 0.85
CA LEU A 490 -19.81 -16.51 -0.46
C LEU A 490 -18.74 -16.58 -1.56
N THR A 491 -19.07 -17.27 -2.65
CA THR A 491 -18.24 -17.30 -3.85
C THR A 491 -18.42 -16.00 -4.63
N PRO A 492 -17.35 -15.25 -4.92
CA PRO A 492 -17.39 -14.04 -5.73
C PRO A 492 -17.89 -14.30 -7.15
N ASP A 493 -18.42 -13.27 -7.80
CA ASP A 493 -19.08 -13.36 -9.10
C ASP A 493 -18.07 -13.48 -10.26
N GLU A 494 -16.89 -12.86 -10.11
CA GLU A 494 -15.77 -12.90 -11.05
C GLU A 494 -14.44 -13.06 -10.30
N GLY A 495 -13.41 -13.63 -10.95
CA GLY A 495 -12.06 -13.78 -10.43
C GLY A 495 -11.94 -14.65 -9.18
N ASN A 496 -12.90 -15.54 -8.92
CA ASN A 496 -13.02 -16.32 -7.69
C ASN A 496 -12.02 -17.49 -7.58
N VAL A 497 -11.49 -17.99 -8.69
CA VAL A 497 -10.50 -19.07 -8.70
C VAL A 497 -9.39 -18.79 -9.70
N GLY A 498 -8.23 -19.41 -9.50
CA GLY A 498 -7.12 -19.29 -10.41
C GLY A 498 -5.95 -20.20 -10.10
N THR A 499 -4.84 -19.93 -10.78
CA THR A 499 -3.58 -20.66 -10.64
C THR A 499 -2.45 -19.73 -10.23
N VAL A 500 -1.52 -20.28 -9.45
CA VAL A 500 -0.24 -19.68 -9.11
C VAL A 500 0.84 -20.62 -9.63
N THR A 501 1.74 -20.08 -10.46
CA THR A 501 2.89 -20.82 -10.97
C THR A 501 4.16 -20.19 -10.44
N PHE A 502 5.14 -21.04 -10.10
CA PHE A 502 6.45 -20.62 -9.64
C PHE A 502 7.54 -21.04 -10.63
N LEU A 503 8.60 -20.25 -10.66
CA LEU A 503 9.86 -20.56 -11.32
C LEU A 503 10.65 -21.58 -10.49
N PRO A 504 11.57 -22.35 -11.10
CA PRO A 504 12.41 -23.32 -10.38
C PRO A 504 13.28 -22.74 -9.26
N ASP A 505 13.41 -21.41 -9.19
CA ASP A 505 14.17 -20.70 -8.17
C ASP A 505 13.32 -20.30 -6.94
N GLY A 506 12.04 -20.73 -6.91
CA GLY A 506 11.09 -20.48 -5.83
C GLY A 506 10.38 -19.12 -5.91
N THR A 507 10.59 -18.35 -6.98
CA THR A 507 9.93 -17.05 -7.16
C THR A 507 8.68 -17.19 -8.02
N ILE A 508 7.70 -16.31 -7.81
CA ILE A 508 6.44 -16.36 -8.57
C ILE A 508 6.69 -16.05 -10.05
N ASP A 509 6.11 -16.88 -10.93
CA ASP A 509 6.08 -16.66 -12.38
C ASP A 509 4.80 -15.90 -12.76
N ALA A 510 3.64 -16.45 -12.36
CA ALA A 510 2.36 -15.82 -12.59
C ALA A 510 1.34 -16.14 -11.48
N PHE A 511 0.49 -15.15 -11.20
CA PHE A 511 -0.75 -15.31 -10.45
C PHE A 511 -1.88 -14.89 -11.39
N GLN A 512 -2.73 -15.82 -11.79
CA GLN A 512 -3.78 -15.56 -12.77
C GLN A 512 -5.10 -16.14 -12.30
N ALA A 513 -6.15 -15.34 -12.39
CA ALA A 513 -7.51 -15.86 -12.30
C ALA A 513 -7.83 -16.65 -13.58
N THR A 514 -8.60 -17.73 -13.46
CA THR A 514 -8.97 -18.58 -14.61
C THR A 514 -9.76 -17.81 -15.67
N ASP A 515 -10.45 -16.75 -15.26
CA ASP A 515 -11.19 -15.85 -16.13
C ASP A 515 -10.42 -14.61 -16.61
N GLY A 516 -9.20 -14.39 -16.11
CA GLY A 516 -8.39 -13.22 -16.41
C GLY A 516 -9.02 -11.90 -15.95
N LYS A 517 -10.02 -11.94 -15.08
CA LYS A 517 -10.70 -10.76 -14.53
C LYS A 517 -10.28 -10.53 -13.08
N ASN A 518 -10.59 -9.33 -12.59
CA ASN A 518 -10.40 -8.94 -11.21
C ASN A 518 -11.45 -9.61 -10.33
N LEU A 519 -11.08 -9.90 -9.09
CA LEU A 519 -11.99 -10.49 -8.12
C LEU A 519 -13.13 -9.50 -7.84
N SER A 520 -14.38 -9.89 -8.12
CA SER A 520 -15.53 -9.00 -7.97
C SER A 520 -16.67 -9.65 -7.21
N ILE A 521 -17.25 -8.93 -6.25
CA ILE A 521 -18.49 -9.34 -5.56
C ILE A 521 -19.41 -8.15 -5.35
N ALA A 522 -20.71 -8.34 -5.58
CA ALA A 522 -21.74 -7.40 -5.16
C ALA A 522 -22.17 -7.69 -3.71
N PRO A 523 -21.88 -6.80 -2.74
CA PRO A 523 -22.30 -7.03 -1.36
C PRO A 523 -23.83 -6.94 -1.21
N THR A 524 -24.38 -7.75 -0.31
CA THR A 524 -25.85 -7.86 -0.11
C THR A 524 -26.48 -6.67 0.61
N ASN A 525 -25.66 -5.73 1.09
CA ASN A 525 -26.05 -4.55 1.87
C ASN A 525 -26.47 -3.35 0.98
N GLY A 526 -26.43 -3.48 -0.34
CA GLY A 526 -26.79 -2.42 -1.29
C GLY A 526 -25.66 -1.42 -1.58
N ALA A 527 -24.44 -1.69 -1.14
CA ALA A 527 -23.25 -0.98 -1.59
C ALA A 527 -22.86 -1.37 -3.04
N GLY A 528 -22.03 -0.54 -3.68
CA GLY A 528 -21.48 -0.84 -5.01
C GLY A 528 -20.66 -2.14 -5.01
N PRO A 529 -20.45 -2.77 -6.19
CA PRO A 529 -19.64 -3.97 -6.28
C PRO A 529 -18.19 -3.68 -5.87
N ILE A 530 -17.62 -4.55 -5.05
CA ILE A 530 -16.22 -4.50 -4.65
C ILE A 530 -15.43 -5.19 -5.77
N SER A 531 -14.55 -4.45 -6.45
CA SER A 531 -13.66 -4.99 -7.48
C SER A 531 -12.22 -4.87 -7.02
N LEU A 532 -11.55 -6.02 -6.82
CA LEU A 532 -10.24 -6.14 -6.22
C LEU A 532 -9.21 -6.58 -7.26
N ASP A 533 -8.17 -5.78 -7.42
CA ASP A 533 -6.95 -6.17 -8.10
C ASP A 533 -6.00 -6.88 -7.12
N ILE A 534 -5.67 -8.14 -7.43
CA ILE A 534 -4.80 -8.96 -6.58
C ILE A 534 -3.39 -8.91 -7.15
N LEU A 535 -2.50 -8.21 -6.43
CA LEU A 535 -1.08 -8.14 -6.76
C LEU A 535 -0.30 -9.18 -5.97
N ALA A 536 0.16 -10.23 -6.65
CA ALA A 536 1.02 -11.25 -6.05
C ALA A 536 2.52 -11.05 -6.35
N THR A 537 2.86 -10.05 -7.17
CA THR A 537 4.22 -9.70 -7.58
C THR A 537 4.65 -8.36 -6.97
N ASP A 538 5.93 -8.22 -6.61
CA ASP A 538 6.49 -6.93 -6.19
C ASP A 538 7.21 -6.25 -7.37
N PRO A 539 6.83 -5.02 -7.76
CA PRO A 539 7.50 -4.28 -8.83
C PRO A 539 8.96 -3.91 -8.50
N THR A 540 9.38 -4.00 -7.23
CA THR A 540 10.70 -3.54 -6.76
C THR A 540 11.76 -4.64 -6.63
N GLY A 541 11.41 -5.93 -6.80
CA GLY A 541 12.41 -6.99 -6.73
C GLY A 541 11.92 -8.44 -6.72
N ARG A 542 12.89 -9.35 -6.62
CA ARG A 542 12.73 -10.81 -6.79
C ARG A 542 12.06 -11.54 -5.60
N LEU A 543 11.93 -10.92 -4.42
CA LEU A 543 11.53 -11.57 -3.16
C LEU A 543 10.56 -10.73 -2.31
N GLY A 544 9.61 -10.02 -2.94
CA GLY A 544 8.61 -9.21 -2.24
C GLY A 544 7.16 -9.67 -2.36
N GLY A 545 6.89 -10.61 -3.27
CA GLY A 545 5.57 -11.20 -3.52
C GLY A 545 5.44 -12.62 -2.94
N LEU A 546 4.70 -13.48 -3.63
CA LEU A 546 4.61 -14.90 -3.26
C LEU A 546 5.88 -15.67 -3.60
N THR A 547 6.22 -16.61 -2.74
CA THR A 547 7.39 -17.48 -2.89
C THR A 547 7.04 -18.91 -2.57
N GLN A 548 7.84 -19.83 -3.11
CA GLN A 548 7.74 -21.25 -2.86
C GLN A 548 9.10 -21.79 -2.39
N PHE A 549 9.26 -21.89 -1.09
CA PHE A 549 10.42 -22.47 -0.42
C PHE A 549 10.00 -23.63 0.48
N VAL A 550 10.97 -24.48 0.81
CA VAL A 550 10.83 -25.59 1.76
C VAL A 550 10.75 -25.03 3.19
N ALA A 551 9.61 -24.44 3.52
CA ALA A 551 9.28 -23.85 4.81
C ALA A 551 7.76 -23.83 4.98
N PRO A 552 7.24 -23.79 6.22
CA PRO A 552 5.80 -23.76 6.45
C PRO A 552 5.11 -22.61 5.69
N SER A 553 3.92 -22.87 5.16
CA SER A 553 3.11 -21.86 4.47
C SER A 553 2.76 -20.71 5.42
N SER A 554 2.97 -19.47 4.98
CA SER A 554 2.85 -18.26 5.80
C SER A 554 2.25 -17.08 5.05
N MET A 555 1.46 -17.36 4.01
CA MET A 555 0.85 -16.32 3.17
C MET A 555 -0.08 -15.38 3.94
N ALA A 556 0.07 -14.08 3.68
CA ALA A 556 -0.76 -13.02 4.22
C ALA A 556 -0.94 -11.88 3.20
N VAL A 557 -1.96 -11.05 3.44
CA VAL A 557 -2.06 -9.75 2.78
C VAL A 557 -1.05 -8.80 3.43
N ARG A 558 -0.18 -8.23 2.61
CA ARG A 558 0.86 -7.30 3.05
C ARG A 558 0.32 -5.88 3.14
N ASP A 559 -0.31 -5.43 2.06
CA ASP A 559 -0.79 -4.05 1.89
C ASP A 559 -2.18 -4.07 1.23
N GLN A 560 -3.03 -3.13 1.63
CA GLN A 560 -4.33 -2.87 1.00
C GLN A 560 -4.64 -1.37 1.06
N ASP A 561 -5.47 -0.89 0.14
CA ASP A 561 -5.82 0.54 0.04
C ASP A 561 -7.17 0.91 0.68
N GLY A 562 -8.01 -0.09 0.97
CA GLY A 562 -9.31 0.11 1.57
C GLY A 562 -9.25 0.34 3.07
N ARG A 563 -10.23 1.10 3.57
CA ARG A 563 -10.32 1.52 4.98
C ARG A 563 -11.73 1.94 5.36
N ALA A 564 -12.07 1.75 6.63
CA ALA A 564 -13.29 2.28 7.22
C ALA A 564 -13.21 3.81 7.40
N SER A 565 -14.36 4.45 7.63
CA SER A 565 -14.42 5.84 8.09
C SER A 565 -13.65 5.99 9.40
N GLY A 566 -13.02 7.15 9.60
CA GLY A 566 -12.23 7.43 10.79
C GLY A 566 -12.40 8.85 11.29
N ASN A 567 -12.26 9.03 12.61
CA ASN A 567 -12.29 10.33 13.26
C ASN A 567 -10.90 10.94 13.33
N LEU A 568 -10.80 12.26 13.22
CA LEU A 568 -9.55 12.99 13.39
C LEU A 568 -9.07 12.88 14.86
N VAL A 569 -7.85 12.38 15.05
CA VAL A 569 -7.23 12.19 16.37
C VAL A 569 -6.27 13.32 16.70
N SER A 570 -5.41 13.71 15.75
CA SER A 570 -4.43 14.77 15.95
C SER A 570 -4.14 15.53 14.67
N VAL A 571 -3.64 16.76 14.84
CA VAL A 571 -3.19 17.62 13.76
C VAL A 571 -1.74 18.01 14.06
N SER A 572 -0.86 17.81 13.09
CA SER A 572 0.55 18.19 13.17
C SER A 572 0.92 19.12 12.01
N ILE A 573 1.96 19.94 12.22
CA ILE A 573 2.45 20.90 11.24
C ILE A 573 3.91 20.52 10.92
N GLU A 574 4.16 20.17 9.67
CA GLU A 574 5.47 19.76 9.15
C GLU A 574 6.39 20.97 8.86
N GLU A 575 7.68 20.71 8.61
CA GLU A 575 8.69 21.76 8.37
C GLU A 575 8.49 22.56 7.07
N ASN A 576 7.84 21.94 6.08
CA ASN A 576 7.39 22.55 4.83
C ASN A 576 6.10 23.38 5.00
N GLY A 577 5.52 23.42 6.22
CA GLY A 577 4.28 24.10 6.53
C GLY A 577 3.02 23.29 6.24
N HIS A 578 3.12 22.04 5.81
CA HIS A 578 1.96 21.17 5.60
C HIS A 578 1.30 20.83 6.93
N ILE A 579 -0.03 20.95 6.97
CA ILE A 579 -0.87 20.62 8.10
C ILE A 579 -1.49 19.26 7.85
N ARG A 580 -1.06 18.27 8.61
CA ARG A 580 -1.44 16.86 8.47
C ARG A 580 -2.37 16.46 9.59
N GLY A 581 -3.52 15.89 9.23
CA GLY A 581 -4.38 15.16 10.15
C GLY A 581 -3.97 13.69 10.23
N LEU A 582 -4.03 13.13 11.44
CA LEU A 582 -3.99 11.70 11.69
C LEU A 582 -5.37 11.23 12.17
N PHE A 583 -5.89 10.19 11.55
CA PHE A 583 -7.18 9.60 11.86
C PHE A 583 -7.03 8.30 12.65
N ASP A 584 -8.08 7.90 13.38
CA ASP A 584 -8.11 6.66 14.19
C ASP A 584 -8.08 5.38 13.34
N ASN A 585 -8.54 5.45 12.09
CA ASN A 585 -8.46 4.40 11.07
C ASN A 585 -7.05 4.26 10.46
N GLY A 586 -6.05 5.02 10.94
CA GLY A 586 -4.68 5.02 10.44
C GLY A 586 -4.46 5.86 9.17
N ASP A 587 -5.50 6.51 8.64
CA ASP A 587 -5.36 7.42 7.50
C ASP A 587 -4.61 8.70 7.90
N SER A 588 -3.92 9.28 6.93
CA SER A 588 -3.24 10.55 7.10
C SER A 588 -3.44 11.45 5.90
N GLN A 589 -4.07 12.60 6.13
CA GLN A 589 -4.42 13.55 5.07
C GLN A 589 -3.80 14.92 5.35
N VAL A 590 -3.38 15.61 4.29
CA VAL A 590 -2.91 16.99 4.38
C VAL A 590 -4.06 17.92 4.04
N PHE A 591 -4.45 18.79 4.97
CA PHE A 591 -5.60 19.68 4.79
C PHE A 591 -5.23 21.00 4.13
N ALA A 592 -4.06 21.54 4.49
CA ALA A 592 -3.62 22.84 4.05
C ALA A 592 -2.12 23.00 4.30
N ARG A 593 -1.55 24.11 3.84
CA ARG A 593 -0.19 24.52 4.17
C ARG A 593 -0.14 25.97 4.62
N VAL A 594 0.68 26.26 5.63
CA VAL A 594 1.00 27.63 6.06
C VAL A 594 1.90 28.28 5.00
N ALA A 595 1.50 29.46 4.52
CA ALA A 595 2.32 30.21 3.58
C ALA A 595 3.26 31.17 4.31
N LEU A 596 4.48 31.28 3.80
CA LEU A 596 5.42 32.32 4.22
C LEU A 596 5.40 33.48 3.24
N ALA A 597 5.82 34.65 3.72
CA ALA A 597 6.03 35.86 2.93
C ALA A 597 7.45 36.38 3.10
N THR A 598 8.05 36.84 2.00
CA THR A 598 9.34 37.53 1.99
C THR A 598 9.23 38.86 1.26
N PHE A 599 10.15 39.76 1.58
CA PHE A 599 10.23 41.11 1.01
C PHE A 599 11.64 41.38 0.53
N GLY A 600 11.76 42.14 -0.57
CA GLY A 600 13.07 42.56 -1.07
C GLY A 600 13.82 43.46 -0.08
N ASN A 601 13.08 44.25 0.71
CA ASN A 601 13.63 45.06 1.79
C ASN A 601 12.80 44.94 3.08
N PRO A 602 13.11 43.97 3.96
CA PRO A 602 12.39 43.77 5.23
C PRO A 602 12.48 44.94 6.21
N ALA A 603 13.50 45.81 6.11
CA ALA A 603 13.62 47.01 6.93
C ALA A 603 12.66 48.14 6.48
N GLY A 604 12.12 48.05 5.27
CA GLY A 604 11.13 48.99 4.74
C GLY A 604 9.69 48.70 5.20
N LEU A 605 9.47 47.62 5.95
CA LEU A 605 8.14 47.29 6.50
C LEU A 605 7.73 48.29 7.58
N ARG A 606 6.46 48.68 7.58
CA ARG A 606 5.91 49.56 8.62
C ARG A 606 5.36 48.72 9.76
N SER A 607 5.74 49.05 10.99
CA SER A 607 5.17 48.43 12.19
C SER A 607 3.75 48.96 12.43
N GLU A 608 2.78 48.09 12.68
CA GLU A 608 1.38 48.44 13.00
C GLU A 608 1.03 48.23 14.49
N GLY A 609 2.00 47.81 15.30
CA GLY A 609 1.80 47.40 16.69
C GLY A 609 1.58 45.89 16.81
N ALA A 610 1.52 45.35 18.02
CA ALA A 610 1.31 43.92 18.29
C ALA A 610 2.21 42.97 17.45
N ASN A 611 3.47 43.34 17.23
CA ASN A 611 4.42 42.61 16.36
C ASN A 611 4.02 42.46 14.87
N LEU A 612 3.02 43.22 14.42
CA LEU A 612 2.55 43.21 13.04
C LEU A 612 3.31 44.19 12.16
N PHE A 613 3.49 43.77 10.91
CA PHE A 613 4.11 44.52 9.83
C PHE A 613 3.14 44.69 8.66
N ALA A 614 3.21 45.87 8.04
CA ALA A 614 2.49 46.19 6.81
C ALA A 614 3.49 46.55 5.70
N GLU A 615 3.12 46.20 4.47
CA GLU A 615 3.88 46.54 3.26
C GLU A 615 3.94 48.05 3.05
N THR A 616 5.07 48.54 2.54
CA THR A 616 5.22 49.91 2.05
C THR A 616 5.85 49.92 0.67
N ILE A 617 5.84 51.07 0.00
CA ILE A 617 6.55 51.24 -1.27
C ILE A 617 8.06 50.92 -1.12
N SER A 618 8.62 51.13 0.07
CA SER A 618 10.04 50.90 0.36
C SER A 618 10.37 49.44 0.71
N SER A 619 9.39 48.60 1.07
CA SER A 619 9.63 47.16 1.31
C SER A 619 9.72 46.35 0.02
N GLY A 620 9.19 46.90 -1.08
CA GLY A 620 8.93 46.17 -2.32
C GLY A 620 7.67 45.30 -2.19
N THR A 621 7.34 44.64 -3.29
CA THR A 621 6.17 43.74 -3.39
C THR A 621 6.38 42.48 -2.57
N VAL A 622 5.33 42.03 -1.89
CA VAL A 622 5.33 40.73 -1.20
C VAL A 622 5.59 39.58 -2.17
N ARG A 623 6.40 38.61 -1.75
CA ARG A 623 6.54 37.31 -2.39
C ARG A 623 6.12 36.24 -1.40
N THR A 624 5.01 35.57 -1.69
CA THR A 624 4.49 34.47 -0.86
C THR A 624 4.81 33.13 -1.49
N GLY A 625 4.98 32.11 -0.66
CA GLY A 625 5.26 30.78 -1.15
C GLY A 625 5.37 29.72 -0.06
N GLU A 626 5.66 28.51 -0.50
CA GLU A 626 5.92 27.35 0.36
C GLU A 626 7.25 27.50 1.12
N ALA A 627 7.26 27.03 2.37
CA ALA A 627 8.47 26.96 3.17
C ALA A 627 9.45 25.94 2.58
N THR A 628 10.75 26.15 2.77
CA THR A 628 11.87 25.33 2.25
C THR A 628 12.12 25.41 0.74
N THR A 629 11.08 25.42 -0.09
CA THR A 629 11.21 25.34 -1.56
C THR A 629 11.18 26.71 -2.24
N GLU A 630 10.09 27.45 -2.09
CA GLU A 630 9.92 28.79 -2.70
C GLU A 630 10.52 29.90 -1.85
N ILE A 631 10.43 29.75 -0.53
CA ILE A 631 11.00 30.65 0.47
C ILE A 631 12.07 29.90 1.27
N GLN A 632 13.25 30.53 1.42
CA GLN A 632 14.40 29.99 2.16
C GLN A 632 14.21 30.14 3.68
N GLY A 633 13.14 29.54 4.20
CA GLY A 633 12.87 29.40 5.62
C GLY A 633 12.06 28.13 5.87
N THR A 634 12.31 27.48 7.00
CA THR A 634 11.58 26.28 7.44
C THR A 634 10.67 26.65 8.62
N ILE A 635 9.58 25.92 8.79
CA ILE A 635 8.67 26.10 9.92
C ILE A 635 9.04 25.07 11.00
N ARG A 636 9.11 25.51 12.25
CA ARG A 636 9.35 24.66 13.42
C ARG A 636 8.09 24.67 14.27
N SER A 637 7.37 23.55 14.26
CA SER A 637 6.24 23.33 15.17
C SER A 637 6.73 23.10 16.60
N GLY A 638 5.91 23.48 17.59
CA GLY A 638 6.25 23.39 19.01
C GLY A 638 7.26 24.44 19.48
N HIS A 639 7.55 25.47 18.69
CA HIS A 639 8.56 26.47 18.99
C HIS A 639 8.04 27.90 18.83
N ILE A 640 8.59 28.82 19.62
CA ILE A 640 8.38 30.26 19.45
C ILE A 640 9.74 30.95 19.27
N GLU A 641 9.80 31.95 18.40
CA GLU A 641 10.96 32.82 18.27
C GLU A 641 10.97 33.88 19.39
N LEU A 642 12.10 34.03 20.09
CA LEU A 642 12.29 35.08 21.09
C LEU A 642 12.75 36.40 20.47
N SER A 643 12.74 37.46 21.27
CA SER A 643 13.31 38.76 20.89
C SER A 643 14.78 38.61 20.48
N ASN A 644 15.19 39.32 19.43
CA ASN A 644 16.60 39.36 19.00
C ASN A 644 17.44 40.41 19.75
N VAL A 645 16.90 40.99 20.82
CA VAL A 645 17.56 42.02 21.63
C VAL A 645 18.48 41.38 22.67
N ASP A 646 19.75 41.79 22.68
CA ASP A 646 20.71 41.42 23.73
C ASP A 646 20.78 42.49 24.82
N LEU A 647 20.36 42.12 26.04
CA LEU A 647 20.33 42.99 27.20
C LEU A 647 21.70 43.60 27.56
N ALA A 648 22.78 42.83 27.42
CA ALA A 648 24.13 43.29 27.77
C ALA A 648 24.61 44.37 26.78
N ALA A 649 24.32 44.16 25.49
CA ALA A 649 24.61 45.13 24.44
C ALA A 649 23.77 46.41 24.58
N GLU A 650 22.48 46.27 24.92
CA GLU A 650 21.59 47.42 25.13
C GLU A 650 21.97 48.24 26.37
N PHE A 651 22.30 47.62 27.50
CA PHE A 651 22.78 48.36 28.67
C PHE A 651 24.11 49.07 28.41
N THR A 652 25.03 48.45 27.67
CA THR A 652 26.27 49.10 27.26
C THR A 652 25.98 50.32 26.38
N SER A 653 25.08 50.17 25.41
CA SER A 653 24.63 51.28 24.54
C SER A 653 23.93 52.38 25.33
N MET A 654 23.18 52.03 26.37
CA MET A 654 22.52 52.96 27.28
C MET A 654 23.55 53.82 28.03
N ILE A 655 24.59 53.19 28.59
CA ILE A 655 25.67 53.88 29.31
C ILE A 655 26.44 54.82 28.36
N ILE A 656 26.74 54.37 27.14
CA ILE A 656 27.44 55.19 26.12
C ILE A 656 26.58 56.40 25.73
N THR A 657 25.29 56.17 25.49
CA THR A 657 24.34 57.22 25.08
C THR A 657 24.13 58.24 26.20
N GLN A 658 24.01 57.79 27.45
CA GLN A 658 23.90 58.65 28.62
C GLN A 658 25.16 59.51 28.80
N ARG A 659 26.37 58.94 28.64
CA ARG A 659 27.62 59.71 28.69
C ARG A 659 27.72 60.71 27.54
N GLY A 660 27.29 60.35 26.34
CA GLY A 660 27.20 61.25 25.18
C GLY A 660 26.26 62.43 25.41
N PHE A 661 25.08 62.16 25.99
CA PHE A 661 24.12 63.19 26.41
C PHE A 661 24.75 64.15 27.44
N GLN A 662 25.39 63.62 28.48
CA GLN A 662 26.05 64.44 29.51
C GLN A 662 27.21 65.27 28.94
N ALA A 663 28.00 64.71 28.01
CA ALA A 663 29.08 65.43 27.34
C ALA A 663 28.54 66.59 26.49
N SER A 664 27.48 66.34 25.71
CA SER A 664 26.82 67.36 24.88
C SER A 664 26.21 68.47 25.74
N ALA A 665 25.60 68.13 26.88
CA ALA A 665 25.07 69.10 27.84
C ALA A 665 26.18 69.98 28.45
N ARG A 666 27.36 69.41 28.77
CA ARG A 666 28.51 70.18 29.26
C ARG A 666 29.05 71.16 28.21
N THR A 667 28.97 70.84 26.92
CA THR A 667 29.35 71.79 25.85
C THR A 667 28.46 73.03 25.85
N ILE A 668 27.18 72.88 26.19
CA ILE A 668 26.24 73.99 26.33
C ILE A 668 26.61 74.86 27.54
N THR A 669 26.84 74.25 28.71
CA THR A 669 27.17 75.01 29.93
C THR A 669 28.51 75.73 29.81
N THR A 670 29.53 75.09 29.24
CA THR A 670 30.84 75.72 29.00
C THR A 670 30.77 76.86 27.99
N SER A 671 29.95 76.71 26.93
CA SER A 671 29.71 77.81 25.98
C SER A 671 28.99 78.99 26.65
N ASP A 672 28.05 78.72 27.56
CA ASP A 672 27.32 79.75 28.33
C ASP A 672 28.25 80.48 29.33
N GLU A 673 29.11 79.76 30.04
CA GLU A 673 30.12 80.34 30.93
C GLU A 673 31.08 81.30 30.18
N LEU A 674 31.58 80.88 29.01
CA LEU A 674 32.44 81.74 28.17
C LEU A 674 31.69 82.99 27.65
N MET A 675 30.40 82.85 27.31
CA MET A 675 29.58 84.00 26.93
C MET A 675 29.42 85.00 28.08
N ASN A 676 29.16 84.49 29.29
CA ASN A 676 29.05 85.32 30.48
C ASN A 676 30.38 86.04 30.79
N GLU A 677 31.52 85.35 30.67
CA GLU A 677 32.84 85.97 30.84
C GLU A 677 33.12 87.05 29.79
N LEU A 678 32.77 86.83 28.52
CA LEU A 678 32.89 87.82 27.46
C LEU A 678 32.00 89.05 27.66
N VAL A 679 30.76 88.86 28.14
CA VAL A 679 29.86 89.96 28.49
C VAL A 679 30.46 90.80 29.64
N ASN A 680 31.10 90.14 30.61
CA ASN A 680 31.77 90.80 31.72
C ASN A 680 33.07 91.51 31.32
N LEU A 681 33.77 91.05 30.28
CA LEU A 681 34.97 91.70 29.71
C LEU A 681 34.70 93.03 29.01
N LYS A 682 33.48 93.24 28.51
CA LYS A 682 33.07 94.49 27.85
C LYS A 682 32.75 95.61 28.86
N ARG A 683 32.56 95.26 30.13
CA ARG A 683 32.15 96.16 31.20
C ARG A 683 33.35 96.61 32.01
#